data_AF-A0A2V7G9K8-F1
#
_entry.id   AF-A0A2V7G9K8-F1
#
_cell.length_a   1.000
_cell.length_b   1.000
_cell.length_c   1.000
_cell.angle_alpha   90.00
_cell.angle_beta   90.00
_cell.angle_gamma   90.00
#
_symmetry.space_group_name_H-M   'P 1'
#
loop_
_entity.id
_entity.type
_entity.pdbx_description
1 polymer ?
#
loop_
_entity_poly.entity_id
_entity_poly.type
_entity_poly.pdbx_seq_one_letter_code
_entity_poly.pdbx_strand_id
1 'polypeptide(L)'
;MHKASDFDYDLPPSLIAQEPLADRGASRLLVLEGASGAVTHRRFTDLTELIQPADVLVLNTSRVIPARLHGQRETGNVQRGGRAELLLVRELADGTWLAMGHPGGKLKPGRRVVFGDDSAVEIVEMLGGGLRRIRFVGTLDARGTLARYGEVPLPPYIHRLPTPADRERYQTVYAAHDGSVAAPTAGLHFTAQLVADIKRKGTAVATLDLHIGPGTFKPVEVEELASHPMHPEAYQVTEAAADLINARRAAGGAVWAVGTTVVRTLETVADQTGRLRPGSGETRLFIYPPYRCRAVDRLLTNFHLPRSTLLMLVCAFGGFEAVMRGAARAGTLTLPHGEVQTPCFMPVGTQGTVRTLSPNDLRAAGASLVLANTYHLHVRPGEDVVGRLGGLHRFMGWDRPLLTDSGGFQVFSLEGSRTVSDDGVEFQSHVDWSRRFLTPERAVEIQWTLGADVAMAFDHVVPGGADLPTARDALDRTVKWLERCAKRHAELSDSRTVGLSDGKRLTVRPSDGPTVRQTLWPILQGGAHRQLRIEGLQQILNQAEWTGLAIGGLSVGEPKARTYETLELLAPRLPPAVPRYLTTFSRGYLRHLFLAEELLGLRLLSLHNVRYLIRLTAAMRAAIRAGDYERWAADWRRRYTQGETP
;
A
#
# COMPACT_ATOMS: atom_id res chain seq x y z
N MET A 1 -28.37 -0.72 -2.14
CA MET A 1 -27.95 -0.27 -3.49
C MET A 1 -26.91 0.80 -3.27
N HIS A 2 -25.72 0.68 -3.85
CA HIS A 2 -24.64 1.63 -3.58
C HIS A 2 -24.90 2.98 -4.26
N LYS A 3 -24.46 4.07 -3.63
CA LYS A 3 -24.47 5.43 -4.15
C LYS A 3 -23.06 5.88 -4.52
N ALA A 4 -22.92 6.97 -5.27
CA ALA A 4 -21.59 7.47 -5.66
C ALA A 4 -20.70 7.79 -4.45
N SER A 5 -21.26 8.30 -3.36
CA SER A 5 -20.54 8.56 -2.11
C SER A 5 -19.96 7.32 -1.43
N ASP A 6 -20.50 6.12 -1.67
CA ASP A 6 -19.97 4.87 -1.11
C ASP A 6 -18.60 4.50 -1.75
N PHE A 7 -18.28 5.07 -2.91
CA PHE A 7 -17.02 4.86 -3.64
C PHE A 7 -16.03 6.01 -3.40
N ASP A 8 -16.25 6.81 -2.36
CA ASP A 8 -15.35 7.87 -1.97
C ASP A 8 -14.32 7.36 -0.96
N TYR A 9 -13.08 7.80 -1.09
CA TYR A 9 -12.00 7.48 -0.18
C TYR A 9 -10.88 8.53 -0.27
N ASP A 10 -10.13 8.70 0.82
CA ASP A 10 -9.03 9.65 0.83
C ASP A 10 -7.86 9.14 -0.04
N LEU A 11 -7.58 9.87 -1.12
CA LEU A 11 -6.46 9.62 -2.02
C LEU A 11 -5.51 10.81 -1.99
N PRO A 12 -4.44 10.74 -1.17
CA PRO A 12 -3.43 11.79 -1.12
C PRO A 12 -2.84 12.07 -2.51
N PRO A 13 -2.78 13.33 -2.97
CA PRO A 13 -2.24 13.68 -4.29
C PRO A 13 -0.81 13.18 -4.52
N SER A 14 -0.01 13.07 -3.45
CA SER A 14 1.37 12.56 -3.50
C SER A 14 1.49 11.08 -3.86
N LEU A 15 0.39 10.31 -3.78
CA LEU A 15 0.34 8.91 -4.20
C LEU A 15 -0.09 8.74 -5.67
N ILE A 16 -0.49 9.83 -6.34
CA ILE A 16 -0.83 9.82 -7.77
C ILE A 16 0.44 10.07 -8.58
N ALA A 17 0.89 9.06 -9.31
CA ALA A 17 2.07 9.15 -10.16
C ALA A 17 1.90 10.23 -11.24
N GLN A 18 2.74 11.27 -11.18
CA GLN A 18 2.77 12.37 -12.16
C GLN A 18 3.62 12.02 -13.39
N GLU A 19 4.53 11.06 -13.23
CA GLU A 19 5.41 10.56 -14.28
C GLU A 19 5.42 9.03 -14.27
N PRO A 20 5.47 8.38 -15.43
CA PRO A 20 5.67 6.94 -15.50
C PRO A 20 7.09 6.57 -15.04
N LEU A 21 7.28 5.39 -14.46
CA LEU A 21 8.60 4.87 -14.09
C LEU A 21 9.55 4.80 -15.29
N ALA A 22 10.84 5.03 -15.10
CA ALA A 22 11.84 4.89 -16.18
C ALA A 22 11.73 3.52 -16.86
N ASP A 23 11.76 2.44 -16.06
CA ASP A 23 11.39 1.09 -16.48
C ASP A 23 9.89 0.84 -16.24
N ARG A 24 9.12 0.62 -17.33
CA ARG A 24 7.68 0.35 -17.24
C ARG A 24 7.35 -0.98 -16.54
N GLY A 25 8.25 -1.97 -16.62
CA GLY A 25 8.10 -3.29 -16.01
C GLY A 25 8.35 -3.31 -14.49
N ALA A 26 9.01 -2.28 -13.94
CA ALA A 26 9.34 -2.17 -12.52
C ALA A 26 8.14 -1.81 -11.62
N SER A 27 6.93 -1.75 -12.20
CA SER A 27 5.71 -1.41 -11.48
C SER A 27 5.37 -2.47 -10.44
N ARG A 28 4.76 -2.06 -9.33
CA ARG A 28 4.25 -2.98 -8.30
C ARG A 28 2.92 -3.58 -8.74
N LEU A 29 2.65 -4.82 -8.32
CA LEU A 29 1.40 -5.54 -8.58
C LEU A 29 0.74 -5.88 -7.24
N LEU A 30 -0.53 -5.50 -7.08
CA LEU A 30 -1.38 -5.96 -5.99
C LEU A 30 -2.33 -7.02 -6.55
N VAL A 31 -2.30 -8.22 -5.97
CA VAL A 31 -3.17 -9.34 -6.32
C VAL A 31 -4.26 -9.42 -5.26
N LEU A 32 -5.50 -9.20 -5.69
CA LEU A 32 -6.70 -9.38 -4.87
C LEU A 32 -7.43 -10.65 -5.32
N GLU A 33 -7.59 -11.60 -4.41
CA GLU A 33 -8.37 -12.82 -4.67
C GLU A 33 -9.84 -12.59 -4.32
N GLY A 34 -10.71 -12.62 -5.33
CA GLY A 34 -12.10 -12.17 -5.19
C GLY A 34 -12.95 -12.94 -4.16
N ALA A 35 -12.76 -14.25 -4.02
CA ALA A 35 -13.57 -15.07 -3.10
C ALA A 35 -13.14 -14.93 -1.62
N SER A 36 -11.84 -14.80 -1.37
CA SER A 36 -11.27 -14.73 -0.01
C SER A 36 -11.03 -13.31 0.48
N GLY A 37 -10.95 -12.34 -0.45
CA GLY A 37 -10.45 -10.99 -0.19
C GLY A 37 -8.97 -10.97 0.20
N ALA A 38 -8.22 -12.05 -0.06
CA ALA A 38 -6.80 -12.12 0.24
C ALA A 38 -6.01 -11.17 -0.66
N VAL A 39 -5.06 -10.46 -0.06
CA VAL A 39 -4.22 -9.47 -0.74
C VAL A 39 -2.77 -9.94 -0.69
N THR A 40 -2.15 -10.07 -1.86
CA THR A 40 -0.71 -10.37 -2.01
C THR A 40 -0.04 -9.27 -2.82
N HIS A 41 1.18 -8.91 -2.45
CA HIS A 41 1.98 -7.91 -3.17
C HIS A 41 3.08 -8.61 -3.96
N ARG A 42 3.23 -8.23 -5.22
CA ARG A 42 4.18 -8.79 -6.19
C ARG A 42 4.80 -7.66 -7.04
N ARG A 43 5.71 -8.01 -7.95
CA ARG A 43 6.16 -7.14 -9.04
C ARG A 43 5.36 -7.45 -10.31
N PHE A 44 5.26 -6.48 -11.22
CA PHE A 44 4.52 -6.67 -12.47
C PHE A 44 5.14 -7.75 -13.37
N THR A 45 6.46 -7.95 -13.27
CA THR A 45 7.19 -9.05 -13.93
C THR A 45 6.70 -10.44 -13.52
N ASP A 46 6.20 -10.58 -12.29
CA ASP A 46 5.75 -11.85 -11.71
C ASP A 46 4.37 -12.26 -12.27
N LEU A 47 3.75 -11.45 -13.14
CA LEU A 47 2.48 -11.74 -13.79
C LEU A 47 2.53 -13.06 -14.57
N THR A 48 3.69 -13.43 -15.11
CA THR A 48 3.90 -14.70 -15.81
C THR A 48 3.70 -15.93 -14.92
N GLU A 49 3.85 -15.79 -13.60
CA GLU A 49 3.60 -16.88 -12.64
C GLU A 49 2.10 -17.09 -12.41
N LEU A 50 1.30 -16.03 -12.53
CA LEU A 50 -0.13 -16.06 -12.26
C LEU A 50 -0.94 -16.60 -13.45
N ILE A 51 -0.51 -16.27 -14.68
CA ILE A 51 -1.18 -16.66 -15.91
C ILE A 51 -0.84 -18.11 -16.26
N GLN A 52 -1.86 -18.94 -16.50
CA GLN A 52 -1.66 -20.34 -16.88
C GLN A 52 -1.50 -20.51 -18.40
N PRO A 53 -0.81 -21.56 -18.87
CA PRO A 53 -0.69 -21.85 -20.31
C PRO A 53 -2.05 -22.02 -21.02
N ALA A 54 -3.06 -22.50 -20.31
CA ALA A 54 -4.40 -22.69 -20.85
C ALA A 54 -5.18 -21.38 -21.03
N ASP A 55 -4.76 -20.30 -20.38
CA ASP A 55 -5.48 -19.02 -20.32
C ASP A 55 -5.40 -18.24 -21.65
N VAL A 56 -6.22 -17.19 -21.73
CA VAL A 56 -6.16 -16.16 -22.78
C VAL A 56 -6.03 -14.77 -22.18
N LEU A 57 -5.06 -14.01 -22.68
CA LEU A 57 -4.85 -12.60 -22.35
C LEU A 57 -5.48 -11.72 -23.44
N VAL A 58 -6.43 -10.86 -23.06
CA VAL A 58 -7.14 -9.98 -23.98
C VAL A 58 -6.64 -8.55 -23.83
N LEU A 59 -6.14 -7.98 -24.93
CA LEU A 59 -5.48 -6.69 -24.99
C LEU A 59 -6.28 -5.69 -25.83
N ASN A 60 -6.37 -4.43 -25.37
CA ASN A 60 -6.87 -3.33 -26.20
C ASN A 60 -5.73 -2.75 -27.06
N THR A 61 -5.82 -2.90 -28.38
CA THR A 61 -4.79 -2.46 -29.34
C THR A 61 -5.00 -1.05 -29.88
N SER A 62 -6.03 -0.35 -29.40
CA SER A 62 -6.30 1.04 -29.78
C SER A 62 -5.16 1.97 -29.36
N ARG A 63 -4.64 2.70 -30.34
CA ARG A 63 -3.52 3.63 -30.25
C ARG A 63 -4.01 5.04 -29.95
N VAL A 64 -3.29 5.73 -29.06
CA VAL A 64 -3.60 7.12 -28.70
C VAL A 64 -3.24 8.04 -29.86
N ILE A 65 -4.20 8.81 -30.34
CA ILE A 65 -3.97 9.86 -31.33
C ILE A 65 -3.59 11.17 -30.62
N PRO A 66 -2.74 12.03 -31.21
CA PRO A 66 -2.35 13.32 -30.64
C PRO A 66 -3.49 14.34 -30.79
N ALA A 67 -4.65 14.03 -30.21
CA ALA A 67 -5.95 14.65 -30.47
C ALA A 67 -6.10 16.09 -29.96
N ARG A 68 -5.15 16.62 -29.20
CA ARG A 68 -5.22 17.98 -28.65
C ARG A 68 -4.56 18.96 -29.62
N LEU A 69 -5.32 19.96 -30.06
CA LEU A 69 -4.86 21.00 -30.99
C LEU A 69 -5.01 22.38 -30.34
N HIS A 70 -3.94 23.17 -30.43
CA HIS A 70 -3.92 24.55 -29.96
C HIS A 70 -3.87 25.50 -31.14
N GLY A 71 -4.89 26.35 -31.28
CA GLY A 71 -5.04 27.26 -32.42
C GLY A 71 -5.51 28.66 -32.02
N GLN A 72 -5.70 29.49 -33.04
CA GLN A 72 -6.21 30.86 -32.89
C GLN A 72 -7.56 30.97 -33.59
N ARG A 73 -8.54 31.59 -32.94
CA ARG A 73 -9.84 31.82 -33.59
C ARG A 73 -9.69 32.83 -34.71
N GLU A 74 -10.31 32.57 -35.84
CA GLU A 74 -10.35 33.52 -36.95
C GLU A 74 -11.37 34.63 -36.61
N THR A 75 -10.91 35.87 -36.59
CA THR A 75 -11.76 37.06 -36.46
C THR A 75 -11.57 37.94 -37.69
N GLY A 76 -12.59 38.02 -38.52
CA GLY A 76 -12.60 38.83 -39.74
C GLY A 76 -12.65 40.34 -39.47
N ASN A 77 -11.58 40.90 -38.87
CA ASN A 77 -11.13 42.31 -38.86
C ASN A 77 -10.37 42.76 -37.59
N VAL A 78 -9.80 41.84 -36.78
CA VAL A 78 -8.90 42.20 -35.66
C VAL A 78 -7.61 41.39 -35.72
N GLN A 79 -6.45 42.05 -35.59
CA GLN A 79 -5.14 41.42 -35.46
C GLN A 79 -5.13 40.48 -34.24
N ARG A 80 -4.95 39.18 -34.51
CA ARG A 80 -4.97 38.02 -33.58
C ARG A 80 -6.28 37.78 -32.84
N GLY A 81 -7.07 36.84 -33.35
CA GLY A 81 -8.17 36.27 -32.55
C GLY A 81 -7.65 35.45 -31.38
N GLY A 82 -8.44 35.40 -30.30
CA GLY A 82 -7.99 34.78 -29.06
C GLY A 82 -7.79 33.26 -29.18
N ARG A 83 -6.91 32.71 -28.32
CA ARG A 83 -6.58 31.28 -28.26
C ARG A 83 -7.83 30.39 -28.19
N ALA A 84 -7.75 29.23 -28.83
CA ALA A 84 -8.70 28.15 -28.73
C ALA A 84 -7.97 26.79 -28.68
N GLU A 85 -8.58 25.85 -27.99
CA GLU A 85 -8.14 24.47 -27.90
C GLU A 85 -9.26 23.58 -28.43
N LEU A 86 -8.90 22.58 -29.24
CA LEU A 86 -9.79 21.51 -29.67
C LEU A 86 -9.22 20.17 -29.21
N LEU A 87 -10.05 19.34 -28.58
CA LEU A 87 -9.74 17.95 -28.28
C LEU A 87 -10.61 17.07 -29.18
N LEU A 88 -10.00 16.44 -30.18
CA LEU A 88 -10.69 15.51 -31.07
C LEU A 88 -11.14 14.27 -30.30
N VAL A 89 -12.32 13.76 -30.64
CA VAL A 89 -12.93 12.58 -30.03
C VAL A 89 -12.95 11.41 -31.01
N ARG A 90 -13.54 11.59 -32.18
CA ARG A 90 -13.56 10.60 -33.26
C ARG A 90 -13.90 11.20 -34.60
N GLU A 91 -13.54 10.50 -35.66
CA GLU A 91 -14.03 10.75 -37.01
C GLU A 91 -15.45 10.19 -37.21
N LEU A 92 -16.23 10.84 -38.07
CA LEU A 92 -17.56 10.44 -38.50
C LEU A 92 -17.51 9.95 -39.95
N ALA A 93 -18.49 9.13 -40.35
CA ALA A 93 -18.54 8.49 -41.67
C ALA A 93 -18.55 9.48 -42.86
N ASP A 94 -18.93 10.74 -42.62
CA ASP A 94 -18.96 11.81 -43.62
C ASP A 94 -17.68 12.66 -43.65
N GLY A 95 -16.60 12.21 -43.00
CA GLY A 95 -15.30 12.88 -42.97
C GLY A 95 -15.22 14.08 -42.02
N THR A 96 -16.28 14.37 -41.26
CA THR A 96 -16.22 15.35 -40.17
C THR A 96 -15.78 14.69 -38.86
N TRP A 97 -15.41 15.50 -37.88
CA TRP A 97 -14.92 15.03 -36.59
C TRP A 97 -15.80 15.51 -35.44
N LEU A 98 -15.96 14.68 -34.42
CA LEU A 98 -16.44 15.11 -33.10
C LEU A 98 -15.28 15.66 -32.29
N ALA A 99 -15.45 16.84 -31.70
CA ALA A 99 -14.44 17.47 -30.86
C ALA A 99 -15.06 18.24 -29.69
N MET A 100 -14.32 18.33 -28.58
CA MET A 100 -14.59 19.28 -27.50
C MET A 100 -13.75 20.54 -27.71
N GLY A 101 -14.30 21.71 -27.38
CA GLY A 101 -13.62 22.98 -27.63
C GLY A 101 -13.61 23.92 -26.43
N HIS A 102 -12.48 24.59 -26.21
CA HIS A 102 -12.31 25.61 -25.18
C HIS A 102 -11.74 26.91 -25.78
N PRO A 103 -12.26 28.12 -25.47
CA PRO A 103 -13.46 28.37 -24.67
C PRO A 103 -14.74 28.10 -25.47
N GLY A 104 -15.52 27.12 -25.02
CA GLY A 104 -16.63 26.55 -25.80
C GLY A 104 -17.70 27.55 -26.25
N GLY A 105 -18.04 28.54 -25.42
CA GLY A 105 -19.05 29.56 -25.76
C GLY A 105 -18.66 30.46 -26.95
N LYS A 106 -17.37 30.48 -27.33
CA LYS A 106 -16.84 31.30 -28.44
C LYS A 106 -16.61 30.49 -29.73
N LEU A 107 -16.85 29.17 -29.71
CA LEU A 107 -16.69 28.25 -30.84
C LEU A 107 -18.08 27.86 -31.37
N LYS A 108 -18.71 28.79 -32.09
CA LYS A 108 -20.05 28.65 -32.69
C LYS A 108 -19.98 28.18 -34.15
N PRO A 109 -21.06 27.61 -34.72
CA PRO A 109 -21.11 27.22 -36.13
C PRO A 109 -20.65 28.35 -37.08
N GLY A 110 -19.90 27.99 -38.12
CA GLY A 110 -19.31 28.90 -39.10
C GLY A 110 -18.03 29.62 -38.65
N ARG A 111 -17.61 29.47 -37.38
CA ARG A 111 -16.31 30.00 -36.91
C ARG A 111 -15.18 29.04 -37.25
N ARG A 112 -13.99 29.60 -37.48
CA ARG A 112 -12.77 28.84 -37.76
C ARG A 112 -11.72 28.98 -36.66
N VAL A 113 -10.95 27.93 -36.47
CA VAL A 113 -9.75 27.89 -35.61
C VAL A 113 -8.58 27.52 -36.51
N VAL A 114 -7.58 28.39 -36.58
CA VAL A 114 -6.42 28.26 -37.46
C VAL A 114 -5.23 27.70 -36.68
N PHE A 115 -4.47 26.82 -37.33
CA PHE A 115 -3.26 26.15 -36.83
C PHE A 115 -2.11 26.43 -37.81
N GLY A 116 -1.25 27.41 -37.49
CA GLY A 116 -0.22 27.85 -38.44
C GLY A 116 -0.82 28.47 -39.71
N ASP A 117 -0.18 28.25 -40.85
CA ASP A 117 -0.56 28.86 -42.13
C ASP A 117 -1.21 27.86 -43.11
N ASP A 118 -1.24 26.57 -42.76
CA ASP A 118 -1.59 25.46 -43.67
C ASP A 118 -2.72 24.55 -43.15
N SER A 119 -3.28 24.85 -41.98
CA SER A 119 -4.42 24.10 -41.44
C SER A 119 -5.38 24.98 -40.65
N ALA A 120 -6.67 24.68 -40.78
CA ALA A 120 -7.72 25.25 -39.96
C ALA A 120 -8.86 24.22 -39.76
N VAL A 121 -9.72 24.52 -38.81
CA VAL A 121 -10.94 23.76 -38.53
C VAL A 121 -12.12 24.71 -38.52
N GLU A 122 -13.18 24.34 -39.23
CA GLU A 122 -14.48 25.01 -39.20
C GLU A 122 -15.44 24.28 -38.25
N ILE A 123 -16.13 25.03 -37.38
CA ILE A 123 -17.19 24.48 -36.55
C ILE A 123 -18.45 24.32 -37.40
N VAL A 124 -18.88 23.07 -37.62
CA VAL A 124 -20.08 22.75 -38.42
C VAL A 124 -21.34 22.88 -37.57
N GLU A 125 -21.32 22.29 -36.37
CA GLU A 125 -22.51 22.16 -35.52
C GLU A 125 -22.12 22.05 -34.03
N MET A 126 -23.02 22.45 -33.14
CA MET A 126 -22.92 22.21 -31.70
C MET A 126 -23.91 21.11 -31.28
N LEU A 127 -23.42 20.03 -30.67
CA LEU A 127 -24.19 18.81 -30.41
C LEU A 127 -24.62 18.65 -28.94
N GLY A 128 -24.39 19.67 -28.10
CA GLY A 128 -24.64 19.61 -26.65
C GLY A 128 -23.51 18.93 -25.85
N GLY A 129 -23.54 19.05 -24.52
CA GLY A 129 -22.54 18.43 -23.64
C GLY A 129 -21.09 18.89 -23.86
N GLY A 130 -20.90 20.05 -24.52
CA GLY A 130 -19.58 20.56 -24.91
C GLY A 130 -19.01 19.96 -26.21
N LEU A 131 -19.70 19.02 -26.85
CA LEU A 131 -19.32 18.42 -28.13
C LEU A 131 -19.72 19.31 -29.32
N ARG A 132 -18.86 19.29 -30.35
CA ARG A 132 -19.04 19.98 -31.62
C ARG A 132 -18.70 19.03 -32.75
N ARG A 133 -19.43 19.20 -33.85
CA ARG A 133 -19.05 18.65 -35.14
C ARG A 133 -18.17 19.66 -35.84
N ILE A 134 -17.02 19.23 -36.30
CA ILE A 134 -15.99 20.09 -36.90
C ILE A 134 -15.51 19.50 -38.24
N ARG A 135 -15.00 20.36 -39.12
CA ARG A 135 -14.44 19.96 -40.41
C ARG A 135 -13.06 20.57 -40.56
N PHE A 136 -12.07 19.79 -40.94
CA PHE A 136 -10.75 20.30 -41.31
C PHE A 136 -10.84 21.02 -42.66
N VAL A 137 -10.25 22.21 -42.73
CA VAL A 137 -10.21 23.08 -43.91
C VAL A 137 -8.80 23.66 -44.04
N GLY A 138 -8.21 23.62 -45.22
CA GLY A 138 -6.81 24.03 -45.43
C GLY A 138 -6.07 23.08 -46.37
N THR A 139 -4.75 23.23 -46.42
CA THR A 139 -3.86 22.37 -47.22
C THR A 139 -3.62 21.02 -46.56
N LEU A 140 -3.58 20.96 -45.22
CA LEU A 140 -3.49 19.71 -44.48
C LEU A 140 -4.87 19.12 -44.19
N ASP A 141 -4.98 17.81 -44.36
CA ASP A 141 -6.13 17.03 -43.88
C ASP A 141 -6.08 16.83 -42.35
N ALA A 142 -7.06 16.12 -41.79
CA ALA A 142 -7.12 15.83 -40.36
C ALA A 142 -5.83 15.13 -39.86
N ARG A 143 -5.36 14.13 -40.62
CA ARG A 143 -4.20 13.32 -40.26
C ARG A 143 -2.90 14.12 -40.30
N GLY A 144 -2.68 14.91 -41.35
CA GLY A 144 -1.53 15.82 -41.48
C GLY A 144 -1.53 16.89 -40.39
N THR A 145 -2.71 17.43 -40.07
CA THR A 145 -2.86 18.42 -38.98
C THR A 145 -2.50 17.81 -37.62
N LEU A 146 -3.01 16.63 -37.30
CA LEU A 146 -2.69 15.91 -36.07
C LEU A 146 -1.21 15.55 -35.95
N ALA A 147 -0.58 15.11 -37.04
CA ALA A 147 0.84 14.78 -37.05
C ALA A 147 1.72 15.99 -36.74
N ARG A 148 1.36 17.17 -37.29
CA ARG A 148 2.15 18.40 -37.17
C ARG A 148 1.86 19.20 -35.90
N TYR A 149 0.59 19.39 -35.58
CA TYR A 149 0.14 20.30 -34.51
C TYR A 149 -0.45 19.58 -33.30
N GLY A 150 -0.64 18.27 -33.39
CA GLY A 150 -1.26 17.48 -32.33
C GLY A 150 -0.35 17.26 -31.13
N GLU A 151 -0.94 17.36 -29.95
CA GLU A 151 -0.35 16.97 -28.67
C GLU A 151 -1.10 15.77 -28.09
N VAL A 152 -0.37 14.89 -27.40
CA VAL A 152 -0.98 13.76 -26.69
C VAL A 152 -1.72 14.31 -25.46
N PRO A 153 -3.03 14.08 -25.36
CA PRO A 153 -3.78 14.51 -24.19
C PRO A 153 -3.41 13.62 -22.99
N LEU A 154 -2.74 14.21 -22.00
CA LEU A 154 -2.54 13.56 -20.71
C LEU A 154 -3.86 13.53 -19.92
N PRO A 155 -4.09 12.52 -19.05
CA PRO A 155 -5.23 12.50 -18.16
C PRO A 155 -5.29 13.73 -17.24
N PRO A 156 -6.49 14.14 -16.79
CA PRO A 156 -6.69 15.38 -16.03
C PRO A 156 -6.00 15.41 -14.66
N TYR A 157 -5.64 14.25 -14.10
CA TYR A 157 -4.93 14.11 -12.83
C TYR A 157 -3.39 14.23 -12.95
N ILE A 158 -2.87 14.40 -14.18
CA ILE A 158 -1.46 14.70 -14.42
C ILE A 158 -1.31 16.21 -14.59
N HIS A 159 -0.63 16.85 -13.65
CA HIS A 159 -0.50 18.31 -13.56
C HIS A 159 0.81 18.83 -14.13
N ARG A 160 1.19 18.34 -15.33
CA ARG A 160 2.35 18.83 -16.09
C ARG A 160 2.03 18.93 -17.57
N LEU A 161 2.83 19.69 -18.30
CA LEU A 161 2.74 19.74 -19.75
C LEU A 161 3.22 18.42 -20.38
N PRO A 162 2.62 18.00 -21.51
CA PRO A 162 3.15 16.91 -22.31
C PRO A 162 4.57 17.20 -22.78
N THR A 163 5.41 16.16 -22.78
CA THR A 163 6.77 16.17 -23.30
C THR A 163 6.84 15.33 -24.58
N PRO A 164 7.88 15.47 -25.43
CA PRO A 164 8.04 14.63 -26.60
C PRO A 164 8.05 13.12 -26.27
N ALA A 165 8.59 12.74 -25.10
CA ALA A 165 8.64 11.36 -24.64
C ALA A 165 7.23 10.77 -24.39
N ASP A 166 6.23 11.59 -24.06
CA ASP A 166 4.86 11.10 -23.82
C ASP A 166 4.23 10.51 -25.09
N ARG A 167 4.65 10.94 -26.30
CA ARG A 167 4.19 10.34 -27.56
C ARG A 167 4.48 8.85 -27.66
N GLU A 168 5.59 8.41 -27.07
CA GLU A 168 5.99 7.00 -27.03
C GLU A 168 5.57 6.32 -25.73
N ARG A 169 5.72 7.01 -24.59
CA ARG A 169 5.46 6.45 -23.26
C ARG A 169 3.97 6.25 -22.98
N TYR A 170 3.10 7.04 -23.59
CA TYR A 170 1.65 6.93 -23.47
C TYR A 170 1.02 6.01 -24.52
N GLN A 171 1.77 4.99 -24.93
CA GLN A 171 1.33 3.91 -25.80
C GLN A 171 1.66 2.54 -25.19
N THR A 172 0.77 1.59 -25.39
CA THR A 172 1.07 0.18 -25.11
C THR A 172 2.05 -0.34 -26.14
N VAL A 173 2.87 -1.32 -25.76
CA VAL A 173 3.86 -1.95 -26.67
C VAL A 173 3.23 -2.76 -27.81
N TYR A 174 1.90 -2.90 -27.79
CA TYR A 174 1.08 -3.63 -28.75
C TYR A 174 0.02 -2.74 -29.41
N ALA A 175 0.13 -1.41 -29.29
CA ALA A 175 -0.78 -0.47 -29.95
C ALA A 175 -0.65 -0.56 -31.47
N ALA A 176 -1.76 -0.71 -32.19
CA ALA A 176 -1.78 -0.97 -33.63
C ALA A 176 -2.71 -0.03 -34.40
N HIS A 177 -3.92 0.24 -33.90
CA HIS A 177 -4.96 0.96 -34.66
C HIS A 177 -5.25 2.33 -34.05
N ASP A 178 -5.10 3.41 -34.82
CA ASP A 178 -5.40 4.77 -34.37
C ASP A 178 -6.88 4.92 -34.01
N GLY A 179 -7.18 5.50 -32.84
CA GLY A 179 -8.57 5.87 -32.52
C GLY A 179 -8.85 6.29 -31.08
N SER A 180 -7.95 6.03 -30.13
CA SER A 180 -8.16 6.44 -28.74
C SER A 180 -7.72 7.88 -28.48
N VAL A 181 -8.49 8.62 -27.69
CA VAL A 181 -8.05 9.89 -27.10
C VAL A 181 -7.22 9.62 -25.84
N ALA A 182 -7.53 8.56 -25.11
CA ALA A 182 -6.85 8.17 -23.88
C ALA A 182 -6.16 6.81 -24.00
N ALA A 183 -5.00 6.64 -23.36
CA ALA A 183 -4.33 5.35 -23.35
C ALA A 183 -5.10 4.30 -22.53
N PRO A 184 -5.09 3.02 -22.95
CA PRO A 184 -5.47 1.91 -22.08
C PRO A 184 -4.40 1.72 -21.00
N THR A 185 -4.50 2.50 -19.91
CA THR A 185 -3.41 2.70 -18.94
C THR A 185 -2.93 1.42 -18.24
N ALA A 186 -3.81 0.44 -18.03
CA ALA A 186 -3.44 -0.88 -17.48
C ALA A 186 -2.43 -1.64 -18.36
N GLY A 187 -2.44 -1.37 -19.67
CA GLY A 187 -1.52 -1.97 -20.63
C GLY A 187 -0.13 -1.33 -20.68
N LEU A 188 0.06 -0.15 -20.08
CA LEU A 188 1.31 0.61 -20.20
C LEU A 188 2.48 -0.07 -19.47
N HIS A 189 2.18 -0.95 -18.52
CA HIS A 189 3.16 -1.70 -17.73
C HIS A 189 3.80 -2.86 -18.50
N PHE A 190 3.20 -3.31 -19.61
CA PHE A 190 3.74 -4.39 -20.42
C PHE A 190 5.01 -3.95 -21.17
N THR A 191 6.02 -4.79 -21.13
CA THR A 191 7.17 -4.74 -22.04
C THR A 191 6.96 -5.71 -23.20
N ALA A 192 7.62 -5.46 -24.34
CA ALA A 192 7.56 -6.38 -25.47
C ALA A 192 8.07 -7.78 -25.07
N GLN A 193 9.09 -7.85 -24.21
CA GLN A 193 9.63 -9.08 -23.66
C GLN A 193 8.59 -9.85 -22.84
N LEU A 194 7.87 -9.17 -21.93
CA LEU A 194 6.85 -9.81 -21.09
C LEU A 194 5.72 -10.41 -21.94
N VAL A 195 5.27 -9.71 -22.98
CA VAL A 195 4.25 -10.23 -23.91
C VAL A 195 4.78 -11.47 -24.66
N ALA A 196 6.05 -11.44 -25.08
CA ALA A 196 6.68 -12.58 -25.74
C ALA A 196 6.83 -13.79 -24.80
N ASP A 197 7.17 -13.58 -23.54
CA ASP A 197 7.31 -14.64 -22.53
C ASP A 197 5.96 -15.29 -22.21
N ILE A 198 4.89 -14.50 -22.09
CA ILE A 198 3.52 -15.01 -21.92
C ILE A 198 3.12 -15.90 -23.11
N LYS A 199 3.38 -15.45 -24.34
CA LYS A 199 3.12 -16.27 -25.55
C LYS A 199 3.94 -17.56 -25.56
N ARG A 200 5.23 -17.50 -25.17
CA ARG A 200 6.13 -18.66 -25.13
C ARG A 200 5.69 -19.71 -24.12
N LYS A 201 5.03 -19.30 -23.03
CA LYS A 201 4.43 -20.20 -22.03
C LYS A 201 3.23 -20.99 -22.58
N GLY A 202 2.69 -20.60 -23.74
CA GLY A 202 1.53 -21.26 -24.39
C GLY A 202 0.20 -20.55 -24.17
N THR A 203 0.19 -19.46 -23.39
CA THR A 203 -0.98 -18.61 -23.19
C THR A 203 -1.37 -17.92 -24.50
N ALA A 204 -2.65 -17.97 -24.84
CA ALA A 204 -3.17 -17.26 -26.00
C ALA A 204 -3.20 -15.75 -25.75
N VAL A 205 -2.97 -14.95 -26.79
CA VAL A 205 -3.16 -13.50 -26.75
C VAL A 205 -4.18 -13.12 -27.80
N ALA A 206 -5.31 -12.57 -27.37
CA ALA A 206 -6.35 -12.02 -28.22
C ALA A 206 -6.33 -10.49 -28.15
N THR A 207 -6.74 -9.84 -29.23
CA THR A 207 -6.77 -8.38 -29.34
C THR A 207 -8.16 -7.91 -29.70
N LEU A 208 -8.55 -6.76 -29.16
CA LEU A 208 -9.74 -6.02 -29.55
C LEU A 208 -9.40 -4.53 -29.61
N ASP A 209 -10.28 -3.75 -30.23
CA ASP A 209 -10.20 -2.30 -30.15
C ASP A 209 -11.36 -1.75 -29.33
N LEU A 210 -11.04 -0.86 -28.40
CA LEU A 210 -11.99 0.09 -27.83
C LEU A 210 -11.35 1.47 -27.86
N HIS A 211 -11.97 2.38 -28.60
CA HIS A 211 -11.53 3.78 -28.70
C HIS A 211 -11.99 4.55 -27.46
N ILE A 212 -11.03 4.86 -26.60
CA ILE A 212 -11.29 5.44 -25.28
C ILE A 212 -11.56 6.94 -25.42
N GLY A 213 -12.73 7.36 -24.92
CA GLY A 213 -13.16 8.75 -24.95
C GLY A 213 -12.57 9.61 -23.83
N PRO A 214 -12.72 10.94 -23.90
CA PRO A 214 -12.23 11.86 -22.86
C PRO A 214 -13.03 11.80 -21.55
N GLY A 215 -14.22 11.19 -21.55
CA GLY A 215 -15.09 11.09 -20.38
C GLY A 215 -14.67 10.02 -19.37
N THR A 216 -13.81 9.07 -19.77
CA THR A 216 -13.49 7.87 -19.00
C THR A 216 -12.79 8.15 -17.66
N PHE A 217 -12.18 9.33 -17.50
CA PHE A 217 -11.53 9.76 -16.26
C PHE A 217 -12.32 10.77 -15.43
N LYS A 218 -13.54 11.14 -15.86
CA LYS A 218 -14.36 12.10 -15.10
C LYS A 218 -15.03 11.40 -13.92
N PRO A 219 -15.04 12.01 -12.73
CA PRO A 219 -15.82 11.51 -11.60
C PRO A 219 -17.33 11.44 -11.93
N VAL A 220 -18.02 10.53 -11.27
CA VAL A 220 -19.48 10.43 -11.29
C VAL A 220 -20.05 11.54 -10.40
N GLU A 221 -20.71 12.51 -11.04
CA GLU A 221 -21.28 13.69 -10.37
C GLU A 221 -22.70 13.44 -9.82
N VAL A 222 -23.37 12.37 -10.24
CA VAL A 222 -24.70 11.99 -9.77
C VAL A 222 -24.62 11.01 -8.59
N GLU A 223 -25.49 11.14 -7.59
CA GLU A 223 -25.51 10.23 -6.45
C GLU A 223 -26.08 8.84 -6.79
N GLU A 224 -27.13 8.81 -7.62
CA GLU A 224 -27.72 7.56 -8.09
C GLU A 224 -26.96 7.04 -9.32
N LEU A 225 -26.26 5.91 -9.17
CA LEU A 225 -25.41 5.36 -10.21
C LEU A 225 -26.18 5.02 -11.49
N ALA A 226 -27.40 4.49 -11.35
CA ALA A 226 -28.25 4.13 -12.50
C ALA A 226 -28.57 5.33 -13.41
N SER A 227 -28.50 6.54 -12.87
CA SER A 227 -28.80 7.79 -13.57
C SER A 227 -27.58 8.43 -14.24
N HIS A 228 -26.38 7.83 -14.12
CA HIS A 228 -25.16 8.37 -14.72
C HIS A 228 -25.11 8.14 -16.24
N PRO A 229 -25.00 9.19 -17.07
CA PRO A 229 -24.91 9.03 -18.52
C PRO A 229 -23.52 8.55 -18.94
N MET A 230 -23.42 7.30 -19.40
CA MET A 230 -22.19 6.80 -20.03
C MET A 230 -22.05 7.30 -21.47
N HIS A 231 -20.89 7.89 -21.77
CA HIS A 231 -20.54 8.24 -23.15
C HIS A 231 -20.28 6.97 -23.98
N PRO A 232 -20.80 6.89 -25.22
CA PRO A 232 -20.52 5.76 -26.10
C PRO A 232 -19.04 5.71 -26.49
N GLU A 233 -18.47 4.51 -26.44
CA GLU A 233 -17.13 4.22 -26.94
C GLU A 233 -17.22 3.15 -28.03
N ALA A 234 -16.58 3.41 -29.16
CA ALA A 234 -16.59 2.50 -30.30
C ALA A 234 -15.68 1.30 -30.02
N TYR A 235 -16.18 0.10 -30.31
CA TYR A 235 -15.42 -1.14 -30.18
C TYR A 235 -15.42 -1.94 -31.49
N GLN A 236 -14.42 -2.81 -31.61
CA GLN A 236 -14.36 -3.85 -32.62
C GLN A 236 -13.75 -5.12 -32.04
N VAL A 237 -14.45 -6.24 -32.23
CA VAL A 237 -14.00 -7.60 -31.88
C VAL A 237 -14.10 -8.45 -33.14
N THR A 238 -12.96 -8.98 -33.60
CA THR A 238 -12.89 -9.82 -34.79
C THR A 238 -13.40 -11.24 -34.49
N GLU A 239 -13.81 -11.97 -35.54
CA GLU A 239 -14.20 -13.38 -35.45
C GLU A 239 -13.07 -14.24 -34.87
N ALA A 240 -11.85 -14.07 -35.39
CA ALA A 240 -10.67 -14.77 -34.88
C ALA A 240 -10.41 -14.52 -33.38
N ALA A 241 -10.61 -13.28 -32.89
CA ALA A 241 -10.44 -12.97 -31.47
C ALA A 241 -11.54 -13.60 -30.61
N ALA A 242 -12.80 -13.51 -31.03
CA ALA A 242 -13.92 -14.11 -30.33
C ALA A 242 -13.79 -15.64 -30.26
N ASP A 243 -13.43 -16.29 -31.36
CA ASP A 243 -13.24 -17.74 -31.44
C ASP A 243 -12.08 -18.21 -30.57
N LEU A 244 -10.95 -17.50 -30.59
CA LEU A 244 -9.81 -17.83 -29.75
C LEU A 244 -10.15 -17.76 -28.25
N ILE A 245 -10.86 -16.71 -27.83
CA ILE A 245 -11.27 -16.55 -26.42
C ILE A 245 -12.27 -17.64 -26.04
N ASN A 246 -13.30 -17.87 -26.87
CA ASN A 246 -14.32 -18.89 -26.63
C ASN A 246 -13.70 -20.29 -26.56
N ALA A 247 -12.75 -20.62 -27.44
CA ALA A 247 -12.07 -21.92 -27.47
C ALA A 247 -11.23 -22.14 -26.21
N ARG A 248 -10.48 -21.13 -25.78
CA ARG A 248 -9.66 -21.21 -24.55
C ARG A 248 -10.51 -21.38 -23.31
N ARG A 249 -11.64 -20.68 -23.25
CA ARG A 249 -12.62 -20.83 -22.17
C ARG A 249 -13.26 -22.22 -22.17
N ALA A 250 -13.65 -22.74 -23.33
CA ALA A 250 -14.21 -24.09 -23.46
C ALA A 250 -13.21 -25.18 -23.04
N ALA A 251 -11.90 -24.93 -23.20
CA ALA A 251 -10.82 -25.79 -22.72
C ALA A 251 -10.51 -25.63 -21.21
N GLY A 252 -11.29 -24.83 -20.46
CA GLY A 252 -11.11 -24.60 -19.03
C GLY A 252 -10.08 -23.53 -18.67
N GLY A 253 -9.55 -22.79 -19.66
CA GLY A 253 -8.66 -21.65 -19.42
C GLY A 253 -9.42 -20.40 -18.97
N ALA A 254 -8.75 -19.54 -18.21
CA ALA A 254 -9.32 -18.27 -17.74
C ALA A 254 -9.16 -17.14 -18.77
N VAL A 255 -10.16 -16.25 -18.84
CA VAL A 255 -10.11 -15.02 -19.65
C VAL A 255 -9.58 -13.86 -18.81
N TRP A 256 -8.38 -13.38 -19.15
CA TRP A 256 -7.74 -12.22 -18.55
C TRP A 256 -8.01 -10.96 -19.35
N ALA A 257 -8.75 -10.01 -18.79
CA ALA A 257 -8.96 -8.69 -19.38
C ALA A 257 -7.89 -7.70 -18.89
N VAL A 258 -7.10 -7.14 -19.83
CA VAL A 258 -6.13 -6.08 -19.51
C VAL A 258 -6.80 -4.71 -19.64
N GLY A 259 -7.36 -4.26 -18.53
CA GLY A 259 -8.02 -2.96 -18.39
C GLY A 259 -9.53 -3.07 -18.31
N THR A 260 -10.12 -2.11 -17.59
CA THR A 260 -11.58 -1.95 -17.43
C THR A 260 -12.32 -1.74 -18.75
N THR A 261 -11.64 -1.17 -19.74
CA THR A 261 -12.16 -0.97 -21.10
C THR A 261 -12.35 -2.30 -21.83
N VAL A 262 -11.38 -3.22 -21.71
CA VAL A 262 -11.51 -4.59 -22.25
C VAL A 262 -12.68 -5.31 -21.61
N VAL A 263 -12.85 -5.19 -20.28
CA VAL A 263 -14.02 -5.77 -19.58
C VAL A 263 -15.33 -5.27 -20.17
N ARG A 264 -15.48 -3.95 -20.33
CA ARG A 264 -16.72 -3.37 -20.89
C ARG A 264 -17.00 -3.87 -22.31
N THR A 265 -15.99 -3.97 -23.17
CA THR A 265 -16.17 -4.52 -24.52
C THR A 265 -16.60 -5.98 -24.46
N LEU A 266 -15.88 -6.82 -23.72
CA LEU A 266 -16.16 -8.25 -23.62
C LEU A 266 -17.55 -8.52 -23.04
N GLU A 267 -17.94 -7.80 -21.99
CA GLU A 267 -19.28 -7.91 -21.39
C GLU A 267 -20.39 -7.40 -22.31
N THR A 268 -20.09 -6.44 -23.21
CA THR A 268 -21.07 -5.94 -24.19
C THR A 268 -21.35 -6.97 -25.28
N VAL A 269 -20.32 -7.69 -25.75
CA VAL A 269 -20.45 -8.66 -26.86
C VAL A 269 -20.72 -10.09 -26.39
N ALA A 270 -20.70 -10.33 -25.08
CA ALA A 270 -21.03 -11.62 -24.50
C ALA A 270 -22.53 -11.87 -24.44
N ASP A 271 -22.94 -13.10 -24.71
CA ASP A 271 -24.32 -13.52 -24.46
C ASP A 271 -24.56 -13.90 -22.99
N GLN A 272 -25.75 -14.42 -22.69
CA GLN A 272 -26.15 -14.80 -21.33
C GLN A 272 -25.29 -15.91 -20.73
N THR A 273 -24.65 -16.74 -21.56
CA THR A 273 -23.74 -17.82 -21.13
C THR A 273 -22.29 -17.34 -21.00
N GLY A 274 -22.01 -16.08 -21.36
CA GLY A 274 -20.66 -15.53 -21.40
C GLY A 274 -19.88 -15.87 -22.67
N ARG A 275 -20.52 -16.44 -23.69
CA ARG A 275 -19.90 -16.70 -25.00
C ARG A 275 -19.84 -15.40 -25.81
N LEU A 276 -18.67 -15.10 -26.36
CA LEU A 276 -18.43 -13.87 -27.13
C LEU A 276 -18.94 -13.99 -28.55
N ARG A 277 -19.54 -12.91 -29.06
CA ARG A 277 -19.91 -12.76 -30.47
C ARG A 277 -18.99 -11.71 -31.13
N PRO A 278 -18.47 -11.96 -32.35
CA PRO A 278 -17.73 -10.92 -33.06
C PRO A 278 -18.67 -9.79 -33.49
N GLY A 279 -18.10 -8.60 -33.65
CA GLY A 279 -18.86 -7.44 -34.09
C GLY A 279 -18.16 -6.11 -33.80
N SER A 280 -18.70 -5.06 -34.40
CA SER A 280 -18.32 -3.67 -34.17
C SER A 280 -19.55 -2.87 -33.75
N GLY A 281 -19.37 -1.89 -32.86
CA GLY A 281 -20.48 -1.06 -32.40
C GLY A 281 -20.03 -0.04 -31.37
N GLU A 282 -20.98 0.48 -30.60
CA GLU A 282 -20.71 1.35 -29.44
C GLU A 282 -21.13 0.65 -28.15
N THR A 283 -20.35 0.81 -27.09
CA THR A 283 -20.75 0.40 -25.74
C THR A 283 -21.01 1.59 -24.84
N ARG A 284 -22.14 1.54 -24.13
CA ARG A 284 -22.49 2.45 -23.01
C ARG A 284 -22.61 1.69 -21.69
N LEU A 285 -22.10 0.45 -21.65
CA LEU A 285 -22.27 -0.43 -20.51
C LEU A 285 -21.60 0.20 -19.28
N PHE A 286 -22.41 0.50 -18.26
CA PHE A 286 -21.94 0.93 -16.95
C PHE A 286 -21.92 -0.26 -16.00
N ILE A 287 -20.74 -0.67 -15.55
CA ILE A 287 -20.56 -1.81 -14.64
C ILE A 287 -20.33 -1.27 -13.22
N TYR A 288 -21.24 -1.60 -12.31
CA TYR A 288 -21.16 -1.29 -10.88
C TYR A 288 -21.87 -2.38 -10.07
N PRO A 289 -21.56 -2.59 -8.77
CA PRO A 289 -22.21 -3.61 -7.97
C PRO A 289 -23.74 -3.44 -7.96
N PRO A 290 -24.53 -4.52 -8.10
CA PRO A 290 -24.15 -5.94 -8.03
C PRO A 290 -23.92 -6.62 -9.40
N TYR A 291 -23.48 -5.89 -10.44
CA TYR A 291 -23.24 -6.47 -11.76
C TYR A 291 -22.28 -7.67 -11.68
N ARG A 292 -22.67 -8.80 -12.30
CA ARG A 292 -21.85 -10.02 -12.38
C ARG A 292 -21.24 -10.14 -13.76
N CYS A 293 -19.92 -10.03 -13.85
CA CYS A 293 -19.19 -10.28 -15.08
C CYS A 293 -19.37 -11.74 -15.53
N ARG A 294 -19.64 -11.92 -16.82
CA ARG A 294 -19.92 -13.21 -17.45
C ARG A 294 -18.81 -13.66 -18.38
N ALA A 295 -18.09 -12.72 -18.98
CA ALA A 295 -17.10 -12.95 -20.02
C ALA A 295 -15.66 -13.03 -19.49
N VAL A 296 -15.42 -12.43 -18.32
CA VAL A 296 -14.08 -12.19 -17.78
C VAL A 296 -13.92 -12.89 -16.43
N ASP A 297 -12.82 -13.65 -16.29
CA ASP A 297 -12.50 -14.39 -15.07
C ASP A 297 -11.42 -13.70 -14.23
N ARG A 298 -10.54 -12.91 -14.88
CA ARG A 298 -9.44 -12.17 -14.24
C ARG A 298 -9.32 -10.76 -14.83
N LEU A 299 -9.16 -9.76 -13.97
CA LEU A 299 -8.99 -8.35 -14.36
C LEU A 299 -7.59 -7.87 -13.96
N LEU A 300 -6.84 -7.33 -14.91
CA LEU A 300 -5.63 -6.55 -14.65
C LEU A 300 -5.92 -5.06 -14.88
N THR A 301 -5.76 -4.24 -13.86
CA THR A 301 -6.03 -2.80 -13.92
C THR A 301 -5.19 -2.02 -12.91
N ASN A 302 -5.21 -0.70 -13.04
CA ASN A 302 -4.64 0.24 -12.09
C ASN A 302 -5.60 0.54 -10.93
N PHE A 303 -5.09 1.23 -9.91
CA PHE A 303 -5.91 1.93 -8.92
C PHE A 303 -6.60 3.14 -9.56
N HIS A 304 -7.80 3.47 -9.11
CA HIS A 304 -8.67 4.45 -9.75
C HIS A 304 -9.09 5.55 -8.79
N LEU A 305 -9.33 6.75 -9.31
CA LEU A 305 -9.79 7.88 -8.51
C LEU A 305 -11.10 7.57 -7.74
N PRO A 306 -11.31 8.19 -6.57
CA PRO A 306 -12.58 8.08 -5.85
C PRO A 306 -13.75 8.55 -6.72
N ARG A 307 -14.93 7.97 -6.49
CA ARG A 307 -16.17 8.26 -7.23
C ARG A 307 -16.04 8.09 -8.75
N SER A 308 -15.12 7.26 -9.24
CA SER A 308 -14.96 7.01 -10.68
C SER A 308 -15.74 5.77 -11.14
N THR A 309 -16.18 5.77 -12.40
CA THR A 309 -16.82 4.60 -13.03
C THR A 309 -15.90 3.39 -13.07
N LEU A 310 -14.58 3.63 -13.15
CA LEU A 310 -13.54 2.62 -13.14
C LEU A 310 -13.44 1.91 -11.78
N LEU A 311 -13.48 2.65 -10.68
CA LEU A 311 -13.50 2.09 -9.32
C LEU A 311 -14.76 1.23 -9.11
N MET A 312 -15.91 1.72 -9.56
CA MET A 312 -17.18 0.98 -9.44
C MET A 312 -17.14 -0.35 -10.20
N LEU A 313 -16.54 -0.39 -11.40
CA LEU A 313 -16.32 -1.63 -12.13
C LEU A 313 -15.41 -2.59 -11.37
N VAL A 314 -14.31 -2.08 -10.81
CA VAL A 314 -13.39 -2.91 -10.01
C VAL A 314 -14.10 -3.46 -8.77
N CYS A 315 -14.93 -2.67 -8.09
CA CYS A 315 -15.76 -3.16 -6.98
C CYS A 315 -16.79 -4.21 -7.40
N ALA A 316 -17.38 -4.08 -8.59
CA ALA A 316 -18.30 -5.10 -9.13
C ALA A 316 -17.57 -6.43 -9.39
N PHE A 317 -16.31 -6.35 -9.82
CA PHE A 317 -15.49 -7.51 -10.15
C PHE A 317 -14.84 -8.17 -8.91
N GLY A 318 -14.16 -7.38 -8.08
CA GLY A 318 -13.37 -7.83 -6.93
C GLY A 318 -14.12 -7.84 -5.60
N GLY A 319 -15.37 -7.37 -5.57
CA GLY A 319 -16.19 -7.20 -4.37
C GLY A 319 -15.96 -5.85 -3.69
N PHE A 320 -17.04 -5.12 -3.40
CA PHE A 320 -17.01 -3.77 -2.83
C PHE A 320 -16.16 -3.68 -1.55
N GLU A 321 -16.45 -4.52 -0.55
CA GLU A 321 -15.74 -4.55 0.74
C GLU A 321 -14.25 -4.87 0.62
N ALA A 322 -13.88 -5.72 -0.35
CA ALA A 322 -12.50 -6.16 -0.52
C ALA A 322 -11.67 -5.07 -1.22
N VAL A 323 -12.26 -4.39 -2.21
CA VAL A 323 -11.61 -3.31 -2.96
C VAL A 323 -11.52 -2.03 -2.14
N MET A 324 -12.54 -1.69 -1.35
CA MET A 324 -12.59 -0.47 -0.53
C MET A 324 -11.89 -0.61 0.83
N ARG A 325 -11.26 -1.75 1.13
CA ARG A 325 -10.62 -1.99 2.43
C ARG A 325 -9.38 -1.11 2.62
N GLY A 326 -9.31 -0.41 3.76
CA GLY A 326 -8.16 0.43 4.16
C GLY A 326 -6.90 -0.36 4.59
N ALA A 327 -5.85 0.36 4.99
CA ALA A 327 -4.54 -0.22 5.32
C ALA A 327 -4.49 -1.00 6.65
N ALA A 328 -5.54 -0.94 7.47
CA ALA A 328 -5.62 -1.61 8.77
C ALA A 328 -5.75 -3.13 8.61
N ARG A 329 -5.08 -3.88 9.50
CA ARG A 329 -4.96 -5.34 9.38
C ARG A 329 -5.16 -6.01 10.73
N ALA A 330 -5.92 -7.12 10.71
CA ALA A 330 -6.09 -8.00 11.84
C ALA A 330 -5.59 -9.41 11.48
N GLY A 331 -4.84 -10.05 12.37
CA GLY A 331 -4.26 -11.37 12.12
C GLY A 331 -3.93 -12.13 13.40
N THR A 332 -3.31 -13.30 13.25
CA THR A 332 -2.87 -14.15 14.36
C THR A 332 -1.37 -14.38 14.24
N LEU A 333 -0.64 -14.22 15.34
CA LEU A 333 0.75 -14.67 15.49
C LEU A 333 0.76 -15.94 16.31
N THR A 334 1.32 -17.01 15.76
CA THR A 334 1.54 -18.27 16.50
C THR A 334 2.97 -18.25 17.03
N LEU A 335 3.10 -18.13 18.35
CA LEU A 335 4.37 -18.10 19.07
C LEU A 335 4.52 -19.37 19.93
N PRO A 336 5.74 -19.73 20.34
CA PRO A 336 5.99 -20.95 21.12
C PRO A 336 5.08 -21.13 22.35
N HIS A 337 4.76 -20.04 23.06
CA HIS A 337 3.89 -20.09 24.24
C HIS A 337 2.42 -19.70 23.98
N GLY A 338 2.00 -19.61 22.72
CA GLY A 338 0.58 -19.43 22.36
C GLY A 338 0.32 -18.44 21.23
N GLU A 339 -0.97 -18.20 20.97
CA GLU A 339 -1.42 -17.32 19.89
C GLU A 339 -1.68 -15.88 20.36
N VAL A 340 -1.31 -14.91 19.52
CA VAL A 340 -1.53 -13.48 19.74
C VAL A 340 -2.35 -12.89 18.61
N GLN A 341 -3.50 -12.32 18.93
CA GLN A 341 -4.37 -11.64 17.95
C GLN A 341 -3.91 -10.19 17.73
N THR A 342 -3.64 -9.78 16.50
CA THR A 342 -3.19 -8.42 16.12
C THR A 342 -4.32 -7.58 15.52
N PRO A 343 -4.32 -6.22 15.69
CA PRO A 343 -3.46 -5.45 16.58
C PRO A 343 -3.62 -5.87 18.05
N CYS A 344 -2.54 -5.81 18.82
CA CYS A 344 -2.46 -6.21 20.23
C CYS A 344 -1.83 -5.09 21.05
N PHE A 345 -2.28 -4.92 22.30
CA PHE A 345 -1.61 -4.10 23.29
C PHE A 345 -0.80 -5.02 24.22
N MET A 346 0.46 -4.68 24.46
CA MET A 346 1.36 -5.42 25.33
C MET A 346 1.57 -4.64 26.63
N PRO A 347 1.10 -5.13 27.79
CA PRO A 347 1.50 -4.58 29.08
C PRO A 347 3.02 -4.69 29.23
N VAL A 348 3.63 -3.65 29.79
CA VAL A 348 5.10 -3.58 29.95
C VAL A 348 5.48 -4.04 31.35
N GLY A 349 6.29 -5.09 31.41
CA GLY A 349 6.93 -5.62 32.59
C GLY A 349 8.33 -5.05 32.79
N THR A 350 8.62 -4.63 34.02
CA THR A 350 9.95 -4.18 34.45
C THR A 350 10.39 -5.06 35.61
N GLN A 351 11.61 -5.60 35.57
CA GLN A 351 12.13 -6.52 36.60
C GLN A 351 11.24 -7.77 36.81
N GLY A 352 10.69 -8.34 35.73
CA GLY A 352 9.92 -9.58 35.79
C GLY A 352 8.50 -9.43 36.30
N THR A 353 7.96 -8.21 36.38
CA THR A 353 6.57 -7.97 36.77
C THR A 353 5.97 -6.76 36.03
N VAL A 354 4.68 -6.84 35.70
CA VAL A 354 3.90 -5.65 35.32
C VAL A 354 3.49 -4.98 36.62
N ARG A 355 3.98 -3.75 36.85
CA ARG A 355 3.84 -3.07 38.14
C ARG A 355 2.39 -3.13 38.65
N THR A 356 2.25 -3.51 39.92
CA THR A 356 0.98 -3.66 40.67
C THR A 356 0.09 -4.84 40.29
N LEU A 357 0.37 -5.55 39.19
CA LEU A 357 -0.48 -6.63 38.67
C LEU A 357 0.22 -7.99 38.76
N SER A 358 -0.52 -9.00 39.19
CA SER A 358 -0.09 -10.40 39.11
C SER A 358 -0.33 -10.97 37.70
N PRO A 359 0.32 -12.09 37.34
CA PRO A 359 0.03 -12.81 36.10
C PRO A 359 -1.45 -13.19 35.94
N ASN A 360 -2.13 -13.52 37.04
CA ASN A 360 -3.56 -13.83 37.02
C ASN A 360 -4.41 -12.61 36.65
N ASP A 361 -4.05 -11.42 37.15
CA ASP A 361 -4.74 -10.18 36.77
C ASP A 361 -4.57 -9.90 35.28
N LEU A 362 -3.37 -10.13 34.73
CA LEU A 362 -3.08 -9.95 33.31
C LEU A 362 -3.88 -10.94 32.44
N ARG A 363 -3.95 -12.21 32.85
CA ARG A 363 -4.78 -13.23 32.16
C ARG A 363 -6.25 -12.83 32.20
N ALA A 364 -6.77 -12.43 33.36
CA ALA A 364 -8.15 -11.99 33.54
C ALA A 364 -8.47 -10.71 32.73
N ALA A 365 -7.51 -9.80 32.65
CA ALA A 365 -7.61 -8.61 31.81
C ALA A 365 -7.62 -8.95 30.31
N GLY A 366 -7.17 -10.14 29.92
CA GLY A 366 -7.16 -10.65 28.55
C GLY A 366 -5.84 -10.42 27.83
N ALA A 367 -4.74 -10.15 28.55
CA ALA A 367 -3.43 -9.96 27.93
C ALA A 367 -2.97 -11.28 27.30
N SER A 368 -2.55 -11.25 26.05
CA SER A 368 -2.03 -12.41 25.33
C SER A 368 -0.52 -12.34 25.10
N LEU A 369 0.10 -11.19 25.33
CA LEU A 369 1.53 -10.94 25.13
C LEU A 369 1.96 -9.86 26.12
N VAL A 370 3.13 -10.04 26.74
CA VAL A 370 3.75 -9.06 27.65
C VAL A 370 5.11 -8.66 27.10
N LEU A 371 5.43 -7.37 27.18
CA LEU A 371 6.77 -6.87 26.89
C LEU A 371 7.60 -6.91 28.16
N ALA A 372 8.78 -7.50 28.14
CA ALA A 372 9.73 -7.50 29.25
C ALA A 372 10.98 -6.69 28.90
N ASN A 373 11.45 -5.90 29.87
CA ASN A 373 12.62 -5.08 29.66
C ASN A 373 13.94 -5.82 29.95
N THR A 374 14.78 -5.99 28.93
CA THR A 374 16.05 -6.71 29.03
C THR A 374 17.08 -5.97 29.89
N TYR A 375 17.19 -4.65 29.74
CA TYR A 375 18.15 -3.84 30.51
C TYR A 375 17.93 -3.99 32.02
N HIS A 376 16.69 -3.83 32.49
CA HIS A 376 16.40 -3.93 33.91
C HIS A 376 16.63 -5.33 34.44
N LEU A 377 16.26 -6.38 33.69
CA LEU A 377 16.50 -7.77 34.09
C LEU A 377 17.99 -8.11 34.14
N HIS A 378 18.79 -7.60 33.20
CA HIS A 378 20.25 -7.73 33.18
C HIS A 378 20.91 -7.00 34.36
N VAL A 379 20.44 -5.79 34.69
CA VAL A 379 20.96 -5.04 35.83
C VAL A 379 20.58 -5.71 37.15
N ARG A 380 19.32 -6.10 37.32
CA ARG A 380 18.80 -6.79 38.50
C ARG A 380 17.48 -7.51 38.17
N PRO A 381 17.37 -8.83 38.40
CA PRO A 381 18.22 -9.67 39.25
C PRO A 381 19.47 -10.25 38.56
N GLY A 382 19.66 -10.00 37.27
CA GLY A 382 20.65 -10.67 36.44
C GLY A 382 20.04 -11.85 35.69
N GLU A 383 20.37 -11.98 34.42
CA GLU A 383 19.91 -13.01 33.50
C GLU A 383 20.28 -14.42 33.96
N ASP A 384 21.43 -14.61 34.61
CA ASP A 384 21.84 -15.92 35.12
C ASP A 384 20.93 -16.39 36.27
N VAL A 385 20.44 -15.47 37.10
CA VAL A 385 19.47 -15.78 38.15
C VAL A 385 18.16 -16.23 37.52
N VAL A 386 17.67 -15.50 36.52
CA VAL A 386 16.44 -15.85 35.80
C VAL A 386 16.59 -17.18 35.06
N GLY A 387 17.72 -17.40 34.39
CA GLY A 387 18.04 -18.63 33.68
C GLY A 387 18.07 -19.85 34.60
N ARG A 388 18.73 -19.75 35.76
CA ARG A 388 18.75 -20.82 36.78
C ARG A 388 17.36 -21.14 37.35
N LEU A 389 16.46 -20.16 37.37
CA LEU A 389 15.07 -20.34 37.81
C LEU A 389 14.15 -20.86 36.68
N GLY A 390 14.71 -21.26 35.54
CA GLY A 390 13.97 -21.87 34.44
C GLY A 390 13.44 -20.87 33.41
N GLY A 391 14.10 -19.72 33.27
CA GLY A 391 13.73 -18.69 32.30
C GLY A 391 12.67 -17.72 32.81
N LEU A 392 12.43 -16.68 32.03
CA LEU A 392 11.63 -15.53 32.43
C LEU A 392 10.16 -15.90 32.66
N HIS A 393 9.58 -16.76 31.80
CA HIS A 393 8.22 -17.28 31.95
C HIS A 393 7.97 -17.87 33.34
N ARG A 394 8.86 -18.79 33.77
CA ARG A 394 8.78 -19.42 35.09
C ARG A 394 9.06 -18.44 36.21
N PHE A 395 10.05 -17.56 36.03
CA PHE A 395 10.41 -16.53 37.01
C PHE A 395 9.24 -15.59 37.33
N MET A 396 8.47 -15.18 36.32
CA MET A 396 7.32 -14.28 36.50
C MET A 396 5.98 -15.00 36.68
N GLY A 397 5.92 -16.32 36.50
CA GLY A 397 4.66 -17.09 36.52
C GLY A 397 3.74 -16.80 35.32
N TRP A 398 4.31 -16.44 34.17
CA TRP A 398 3.60 -16.12 32.93
C TRP A 398 3.86 -17.19 31.88
N ASP A 399 2.80 -17.86 31.48
CA ASP A 399 2.80 -19.04 30.60
C ASP A 399 2.34 -18.73 29.16
N ARG A 400 2.20 -17.44 28.84
CA ARG A 400 1.81 -16.93 27.52
C ARG A 400 2.99 -16.23 26.85
N PRO A 401 2.88 -15.83 25.57
CA PRO A 401 3.99 -15.21 24.86
C PRO A 401 4.63 -14.01 25.55
N LEU A 402 5.94 -13.88 25.38
CA LEU A 402 6.79 -12.77 25.82
C LEU A 402 7.56 -12.15 24.65
N LEU A 403 7.62 -10.81 24.66
CA LEU A 403 8.55 -10.05 23.82
C LEU A 403 9.56 -9.37 24.73
N THR A 404 10.85 -9.53 24.47
CA THR A 404 11.89 -8.77 25.16
C THR A 404 12.38 -7.63 24.29
N ASP A 405 12.47 -6.42 24.85
CA ASP A 405 13.20 -5.35 24.16
C ASP A 405 14.71 -5.60 24.18
N SER A 406 15.47 -4.87 23.38
CA SER A 406 16.93 -5.07 23.30
C SER A 406 17.70 -4.38 24.42
N GLY A 407 17.07 -3.44 25.13
CA GLY A 407 17.70 -2.51 26.07
C GLY A 407 18.29 -1.25 25.44
N GLY A 408 18.27 -1.12 24.10
CA GLY A 408 18.85 0.03 23.38
C GLY A 408 18.28 1.39 23.81
N PHE A 409 16.97 1.46 24.04
CA PHE A 409 16.31 2.68 24.51
C PHE A 409 16.70 3.08 25.95
N GLN A 410 16.87 2.12 26.86
CA GLN A 410 17.20 2.40 28.26
C GLN A 410 18.65 2.84 28.37
N VAL A 411 19.54 2.16 27.65
CA VAL A 411 20.93 2.62 27.51
C VAL A 411 20.95 4.02 26.89
N PHE A 412 20.09 4.30 25.90
CA PHE A 412 19.92 5.65 25.36
C PHE A 412 19.51 6.70 26.40
N SER A 413 18.56 6.38 27.27
CA SER A 413 18.04 7.30 28.28
C SER A 413 19.04 7.71 29.37
N LEU A 414 20.22 7.07 29.44
CA LEU A 414 21.32 7.37 30.36
C LEU A 414 22.34 8.36 29.76
N GLU A 415 21.85 9.36 29.04
CA GLU A 415 22.68 10.40 28.44
C GLU A 415 23.57 11.09 29.50
N GLY A 416 24.87 11.22 29.22
CA GLY A 416 25.88 11.70 30.17
C GLY A 416 26.58 10.62 31.02
N SER A 417 26.11 9.37 31.00
CA SER A 417 26.72 8.25 31.73
C SER A 417 26.93 7.01 30.85
N ARG A 418 27.11 7.22 29.54
CA ARG A 418 27.32 6.18 28.52
C ARG A 418 28.34 6.58 27.45
N THR A 419 28.94 5.59 26.82
CA THR A 419 29.82 5.74 25.65
C THR A 419 29.43 4.71 24.60
N VAL A 420 29.06 5.18 23.41
CA VAL A 420 28.64 4.34 22.28
C VAL A 420 29.83 4.15 21.33
N SER A 421 30.12 2.91 20.93
CA SER A 421 31.14 2.56 19.95
C SER A 421 30.58 1.60 18.90
N ASP A 422 31.36 1.20 17.89
CA ASP A 422 30.91 0.23 16.88
C ASP A 422 30.73 -1.16 17.50
N ASP A 423 31.39 -1.43 18.62
CA ASP A 423 31.35 -2.72 19.31
C ASP A 423 30.13 -2.89 20.23
N GLY A 424 29.62 -1.81 20.79
CA GLY A 424 28.50 -1.82 21.72
C GLY A 424 28.37 -0.52 22.49
N VAL A 425 27.76 -0.59 23.68
CA VAL A 425 27.61 0.57 24.57
C VAL A 425 28.12 0.27 25.96
N GLU A 426 29.03 1.10 26.44
CA GLU A 426 29.42 1.16 27.85
C GLU A 426 28.47 2.10 28.59
N PHE A 427 27.98 1.70 29.76
CA PHE A 427 27.12 2.54 30.59
C PHE A 427 27.34 2.27 32.08
N GLN A 428 26.98 3.24 32.91
CA GLN A 428 26.94 3.06 34.35
C GLN A 428 25.57 2.55 34.80
N SER A 429 25.56 1.47 35.60
CA SER A 429 24.36 0.91 36.20
C SER A 429 23.77 1.87 37.24
N HIS A 430 22.46 2.14 37.14
CA HIS A 430 21.73 2.98 38.09
C HIS A 430 21.46 2.29 39.44
N VAL A 431 21.79 1.00 39.58
CA VAL A 431 21.53 0.21 40.80
C VAL A 431 22.76 0.13 41.70
N ASP A 432 23.92 -0.17 41.12
CA ASP A 432 25.17 -0.47 41.85
C ASP A 432 26.35 0.40 41.39
N TRP A 433 26.11 1.35 40.47
CA TRP A 433 27.13 2.24 39.89
C TRP A 433 28.27 1.54 39.15
N SER A 434 28.15 0.23 38.91
CA SER A 434 29.11 -0.54 38.12
C SER A 434 29.10 -0.10 36.66
N ARG A 435 30.27 -0.07 36.01
CA ARG A 435 30.36 0.08 34.56
C ARG A 435 30.09 -1.27 33.90
N ARG A 436 29.21 -1.26 32.90
CA ARG A 436 28.81 -2.46 32.15
C ARG A 436 28.90 -2.17 30.67
N PHE A 437 29.21 -3.21 29.89
CA PHE A 437 29.32 -3.12 28.44
C PHE A 437 28.32 -4.07 27.80
N LEU A 438 27.45 -3.54 26.94
CA LEU A 438 26.43 -4.31 26.23
C LEU A 438 26.70 -4.27 24.73
N THR A 439 27.00 -5.44 24.16
CA THR A 439 27.18 -5.63 22.72
C THR A 439 25.91 -6.18 22.07
N PRO A 440 25.77 -6.08 20.74
CA PRO A 440 24.72 -6.78 19.99
C PRO A 440 24.61 -8.27 20.33
N GLU A 441 25.72 -9.00 20.38
CA GLU A 441 25.74 -10.42 20.70
C GLU A 441 25.27 -10.67 22.13
N ARG A 442 25.74 -9.85 23.09
CA ARG A 442 25.37 -10.02 24.50
C ARG A 442 23.89 -9.73 24.72
N ALA A 443 23.34 -8.72 24.06
CA ALA A 443 21.90 -8.43 24.11
C ALA A 443 21.06 -9.61 23.60
N VAL A 444 21.49 -10.28 22.53
CA VAL A 444 20.82 -11.50 22.02
C VAL A 444 20.96 -12.66 23.01
N GLU A 445 22.15 -12.90 23.55
CA GLU A 445 22.38 -13.97 24.53
C GLU A 445 21.54 -13.80 25.80
N ILE A 446 21.41 -12.57 26.29
CA ILE A 446 20.56 -12.27 27.44
C ILE A 446 19.11 -12.61 27.12
N GLN A 447 18.57 -12.12 26.00
CA GLN A 447 17.18 -12.40 25.59
C GLN A 447 16.93 -13.90 25.37
N TRP A 448 17.93 -14.61 24.84
CA TRP A 448 17.89 -16.06 24.70
C TRP A 448 17.84 -16.76 26.06
N THR A 449 18.68 -16.34 27.01
CA THR A 449 18.73 -16.87 28.39
C THR A 449 17.43 -16.59 29.14
N LEU A 450 16.80 -15.44 28.89
CA LEU A 450 15.48 -15.11 29.41
C LEU A 450 14.37 -15.99 28.79
N GLY A 451 14.59 -16.56 27.61
CA GLY A 451 13.65 -17.49 26.96
C GLY A 451 12.40 -16.80 26.39
N ALA A 452 12.53 -15.56 25.89
CA ALA A 452 11.43 -14.85 25.24
C ALA A 452 10.98 -15.53 23.93
N ASP A 453 9.73 -15.35 23.53
CA ASP A 453 9.23 -15.79 22.22
C ASP A 453 9.74 -14.89 21.09
N VAL A 454 9.77 -13.58 21.34
CA VAL A 454 10.24 -12.55 20.40
C VAL A 454 11.36 -11.74 21.04
N ALA A 455 12.53 -11.77 20.43
CA ALA A 455 13.68 -10.94 20.79
C ALA A 455 13.79 -9.75 19.84
N MET A 456 14.09 -8.57 20.38
CA MET A 456 14.37 -7.39 19.58
C MET A 456 15.89 -7.25 19.35
N ALA A 457 16.29 -6.95 18.12
CA ALA A 457 17.69 -6.69 17.79
C ALA A 457 18.19 -5.42 18.51
N PHE A 458 19.46 -5.43 18.92
CA PHE A 458 20.09 -4.27 19.56
C PHE A 458 20.30 -3.14 18.55
N ASP A 459 19.93 -1.93 18.94
CA ASP A 459 19.83 -0.78 18.05
C ASP A 459 20.40 0.50 18.69
N HIS A 460 20.77 1.46 17.85
CA HIS A 460 21.21 2.78 18.29
C HIS A 460 20.07 3.79 18.15
N VAL A 461 19.41 4.09 19.28
CA VAL A 461 18.33 5.09 19.32
C VAL A 461 18.89 6.50 19.38
N VAL A 462 18.28 7.42 18.62
CA VAL A 462 18.55 8.87 18.66
C VAL A 462 17.27 9.66 18.97
N PRO A 463 17.37 10.90 19.48
CA PRO A 463 16.20 11.76 19.65
C PRO A 463 15.48 11.99 18.32
N GLY A 464 14.17 12.16 18.35
CA GLY A 464 13.35 12.33 17.14
C GLY A 464 13.73 13.58 16.31
N GLY A 465 14.26 14.60 16.98
CA GLY A 465 14.76 15.85 16.37
C GLY A 465 16.26 15.86 16.07
N ALA A 466 16.96 14.73 16.09
CA ALA A 466 18.38 14.66 15.76
C ALA A 466 18.67 15.16 14.34
N ASP A 467 19.83 15.80 14.17
CA ASP A 467 20.28 16.24 12.85
C ASP A 467 20.55 15.05 11.90
N LEU A 468 20.64 15.34 10.61
CA LEU A 468 20.80 14.30 9.59
C LEU A 468 22.09 13.47 9.77
N PRO A 469 23.28 14.06 10.06
CA PRO A 469 24.49 13.29 10.31
C PRO A 469 24.37 12.34 11.50
N THR A 470 23.82 12.80 12.63
CA THR A 470 23.64 11.96 13.82
C THR A 470 22.65 10.83 13.57
N ALA A 471 21.53 11.12 12.90
CA ALA A 471 20.54 10.10 12.56
C ALA A 471 21.07 9.07 11.53
N ARG A 472 21.95 9.50 10.61
CA ARG A 472 22.65 8.61 9.67
C ARG A 472 23.61 7.68 10.40
N ASP A 473 24.50 8.21 11.24
CA ASP A 473 25.46 7.38 12.01
C ASP A 473 24.72 6.32 12.84
N ALA A 474 23.63 6.71 13.51
CA ALA A 474 22.84 5.79 14.29
C ALA A 474 22.13 4.72 13.45
N LEU A 475 21.63 5.08 12.26
CA LEU A 475 21.04 4.11 11.35
C LEU A 475 22.08 3.13 10.83
N ASP A 476 23.22 3.62 10.35
CA ASP A 476 24.29 2.78 9.80
C ASP A 476 24.83 1.82 10.87
N ARG A 477 24.98 2.30 12.11
CA ARG A 477 25.35 1.47 13.27
C ARG A 477 24.28 0.43 13.61
N THR A 478 23.01 0.82 13.60
CA THR A 478 21.88 -0.10 13.83
C THR A 478 21.86 -1.23 12.80
N VAL A 479 22.13 -0.92 11.53
CA VAL A 479 22.16 -1.92 10.44
C VAL A 479 23.35 -2.87 10.58
N LYS A 480 24.54 -2.38 10.96
CA LYS A 480 25.70 -3.22 11.28
C LYS A 480 25.47 -4.10 12.52
N TRP A 481 24.86 -3.56 13.57
CA TRP A 481 24.53 -4.30 14.78
C TRP A 481 23.46 -5.37 14.54
N LEU A 482 22.53 -5.13 13.62
CA LEU A 482 21.53 -6.11 13.22
C LEU A 482 22.17 -7.37 12.62
N GLU A 483 23.20 -7.22 11.77
CA GLU A 483 23.93 -8.36 11.19
C GLU A 483 24.58 -9.21 12.29
N ARG A 484 25.19 -8.55 13.27
CA ARG A 484 25.79 -9.21 14.45
C ARG A 484 24.76 -9.93 15.30
N CYS A 485 23.61 -9.28 15.56
CA CYS A 485 22.49 -9.90 16.28
C CYS A 485 21.98 -11.14 15.54
N ALA A 486 21.75 -11.02 14.23
CA ALA A 486 21.21 -12.10 13.41
C ALA A 486 22.15 -13.31 13.36
N LYS A 487 23.45 -13.06 13.16
CA LYS A 487 24.47 -14.10 13.21
C LYS A 487 24.47 -14.82 14.56
N ARG A 488 24.49 -14.08 15.66
CA ARG A 488 24.52 -14.69 17.01
C ARG A 488 23.24 -15.47 17.32
N HIS A 489 22.09 -14.95 16.92
CA HIS A 489 20.80 -15.63 17.10
C HIS A 489 20.74 -16.95 16.32
N ALA A 490 21.28 -16.98 15.09
CA ALA A 490 21.38 -18.21 14.30
C ALA A 490 22.29 -19.25 14.99
N GLU A 491 23.48 -18.85 15.45
CA GLU A 491 24.39 -19.72 16.19
C GLU A 491 23.73 -20.33 17.45
N LEU A 492 22.98 -19.52 18.20
CA LEU A 492 22.26 -19.99 19.38
C LEU A 492 21.12 -20.94 19.03
N SER A 493 20.41 -20.68 17.93
CA SER A 493 19.32 -21.54 17.43
C SER A 493 19.80 -22.91 16.97
N ASP A 494 21.00 -22.98 16.37
CA ASP A 494 21.63 -24.22 15.95
C ASP A 494 22.26 -24.99 17.13
N SER A 495 22.58 -24.29 18.21
CA SER A 495 23.16 -24.87 19.43
C SER A 495 22.07 -25.33 20.42
N ARG A 496 22.27 -26.48 21.06
CA ARG A 496 21.36 -26.99 22.12
C ARG A 496 21.78 -26.57 23.54
N THR A 497 22.64 -25.56 23.69
CA THR A 497 23.27 -25.18 24.97
C THR A 497 23.38 -23.67 25.13
N VAL A 498 22.96 -23.16 26.29
CA VAL A 498 23.13 -21.75 26.67
C VAL A 498 24.38 -21.61 27.54
N GLY A 499 25.25 -20.65 27.22
CA GLY A 499 26.43 -20.32 28.02
C GLY A 499 26.07 -19.29 29.10
N LEU A 500 26.41 -19.56 30.36
CA LEU A 500 26.29 -18.59 31.45
C LEU A 500 27.54 -17.70 31.51
N SER A 501 27.39 -16.51 32.11
CA SER A 501 28.48 -15.52 32.23
C SER A 501 29.66 -16.01 33.09
N ASP A 502 29.45 -17.05 33.92
CA ASP A 502 30.46 -17.66 34.80
C ASP A 502 31.26 -18.82 34.14
N GLY A 503 31.11 -19.01 32.83
CA GLY A 503 31.77 -20.07 32.06
C GLY A 503 31.13 -21.46 32.22
N LYS A 504 30.05 -21.60 33.00
CA LYS A 504 29.30 -22.87 33.10
C LYS A 504 28.31 -22.99 31.96
N ARG A 505 28.22 -24.19 31.38
CA ARG A 505 27.23 -24.54 30.35
C ARG A 505 26.00 -25.12 31.01
N LEU A 506 24.84 -24.48 30.81
CA LEU A 506 23.56 -25.02 31.27
C LEU A 506 22.92 -25.75 30.10
N THR A 507 22.84 -27.08 30.21
CA THR A 507 22.06 -27.90 29.28
C THR A 507 20.61 -27.73 29.64
N VAL A 508 19.87 -26.91 28.88
CA VAL A 508 18.41 -26.83 29.02
C VAL A 508 17.87 -28.19 28.58
N ARG A 509 17.39 -29.00 29.54
CA ARG A 509 16.84 -30.32 29.24
C ARG A 509 15.52 -30.16 28.46
N PRO A 510 15.29 -30.93 27.40
CA PRO A 510 14.10 -30.79 26.54
C PRO A 510 12.73 -31.08 27.19
N SER A 511 12.66 -31.41 28.47
CA SER A 511 11.49 -32.11 29.04
C SER A 511 10.42 -31.23 29.71
N ASP A 512 10.59 -29.90 29.86
CA ASP A 512 9.61 -29.07 30.61
C ASP A 512 9.16 -27.77 29.91
N GLY A 513 9.32 -27.66 28.58
CA GLY A 513 8.81 -26.53 27.78
C GLY A 513 8.98 -26.79 26.29
N PRO A 514 8.23 -26.13 25.38
CA PRO A 514 8.41 -26.32 23.96
C PRO A 514 9.86 -26.00 23.61
N THR A 515 10.46 -26.75 22.68
CA THR A 515 11.72 -26.39 22.03
C THR A 515 11.56 -25.01 21.38
N VAL A 516 11.78 -23.92 22.11
CA VAL A 516 11.33 -22.58 21.71
C VAL A 516 12.20 -22.10 20.55
N ARG A 517 11.63 -22.11 19.34
CA ARG A 517 12.11 -21.26 18.24
C ARG A 517 11.82 -19.80 18.61
N GLN A 518 12.74 -19.18 19.37
CA GLN A 518 12.73 -17.72 19.56
C GLN A 518 12.91 -17.06 18.19
N THR A 519 12.23 -15.94 17.97
CA THR A 519 12.41 -15.17 16.74
C THR A 519 13.05 -13.83 17.02
N LEU A 520 13.89 -13.35 16.10
CA LEU A 520 14.55 -12.05 16.19
C LEU A 520 13.90 -11.02 15.25
N TRP A 521 13.54 -9.84 15.77
CA TRP A 521 12.96 -8.75 14.99
C TRP A 521 13.91 -7.55 14.90
N PRO A 522 14.17 -7.02 13.69
CA PRO A 522 14.92 -5.79 13.49
C PRO A 522 14.14 -4.55 13.96
N ILE A 523 14.87 -3.49 14.31
CA ILE A 523 14.32 -2.19 14.66
C ILE A 523 14.73 -1.17 13.60
N LEU A 524 13.75 -0.65 12.85
CA LEU A 524 13.99 0.43 11.90
C LEU A 524 14.21 1.75 12.64
N GLN A 525 15.40 2.34 12.45
CA GLN A 525 15.77 3.68 12.91
C GLN A 525 15.75 4.70 11.76
N GLY A 526 16.24 5.93 12.01
CA GLY A 526 16.32 7.01 11.01
C GLY A 526 15.70 8.35 11.45
N GLY A 527 15.31 8.48 12.72
CA GLY A 527 14.68 9.69 13.26
C GLY A 527 13.41 10.09 12.50
N ALA A 528 13.15 11.38 12.36
CA ALA A 528 12.07 11.93 11.52
C ALA A 528 12.46 12.12 10.04
N HIS A 529 13.61 11.58 9.59
CA HIS A 529 14.14 11.80 8.25
C HIS A 529 13.59 10.77 7.26
N ARG A 530 12.75 11.23 6.31
CA ARG A 530 12.06 10.38 5.33
C ARG A 530 13.02 9.48 4.53
N GLN A 531 14.13 10.06 4.05
CA GLN A 531 15.08 9.33 3.22
C GLN A 531 15.79 8.21 4.00
N LEU A 532 16.24 8.51 5.23
CA LEU A 532 16.88 7.52 6.11
C LEU A 532 15.92 6.36 6.44
N ARG A 533 14.64 6.66 6.68
CA ARG A 533 13.61 5.65 6.95
C ARG A 533 13.40 4.69 5.78
N ILE A 534 13.43 5.19 4.54
CA ILE A 534 13.29 4.36 3.33
C ILE A 534 14.54 3.51 3.13
N GLU A 535 15.72 4.12 3.18
CA GLU A 535 16.99 3.44 2.97
C GLU A 535 17.24 2.37 4.05
N GLY A 536 17.01 2.71 5.32
CA GLY A 536 17.14 1.78 6.43
C GLY A 536 16.20 0.58 6.30
N LEU A 537 14.95 0.81 5.87
CA LEU A 537 14.01 -0.28 5.63
C LEU A 537 14.51 -1.19 4.50
N GLN A 538 15.01 -0.63 3.40
CA GLN A 538 15.57 -1.41 2.30
C GLN A 538 16.79 -2.23 2.74
N GLN A 539 17.70 -1.64 3.52
CA GLN A 539 18.88 -2.33 4.04
C GLN A 539 18.48 -3.51 4.93
N ILE A 540 17.55 -3.30 5.88
CA ILE A 540 17.03 -4.37 6.74
C ILE A 540 16.42 -5.50 5.90
N LEU A 541 15.53 -5.18 4.95
CA LEU A 541 14.86 -6.20 4.13
C LEU A 541 15.80 -6.96 3.20
N ASN A 542 16.95 -6.38 2.83
CA ASN A 542 17.94 -7.03 1.99
C ASN A 542 18.87 -7.97 2.78
N GLN A 543 18.96 -7.83 4.11
CA GLN A 543 19.85 -8.67 4.94
C GLN A 543 19.32 -10.09 5.13
N ALA A 544 18.01 -10.25 5.32
CA ALA A 544 17.38 -11.54 5.57
C ALA A 544 15.85 -11.49 5.39
N GLU A 545 15.22 -12.67 5.36
CA GLU A 545 13.78 -12.78 5.54
C GLU A 545 13.43 -12.69 7.04
N TRP A 546 12.69 -11.65 7.41
CA TRP A 546 12.31 -11.38 8.80
C TRP A 546 10.87 -11.81 9.09
N THR A 547 10.64 -12.35 10.28
CA THR A 547 9.31 -12.79 10.75
C THR A 547 8.48 -11.67 11.40
N GLY A 548 9.09 -10.49 11.60
CA GLY A 548 8.49 -9.30 12.20
C GLY A 548 9.43 -8.11 12.07
N LEU A 549 8.95 -6.89 12.33
CA LEU A 549 9.77 -5.67 12.32
C LEU A 549 9.21 -4.63 13.29
N ALA A 550 10.09 -3.95 14.00
CA ALA A 550 9.72 -2.80 14.83
C ALA A 550 10.07 -1.46 14.17
N ILE A 551 9.25 -0.45 14.43
CA ILE A 551 9.51 0.94 14.04
C ILE A 551 9.96 1.68 15.31
N GLY A 552 11.27 1.86 15.44
CA GLY A 552 11.91 2.52 16.58
C GLY A 552 12.16 4.01 16.36
N GLY A 553 12.57 4.71 17.42
CA GLY A 553 12.98 6.13 17.34
C GLY A 553 11.85 7.09 16.95
N LEU A 554 10.61 6.75 17.28
CA LEU A 554 9.43 7.61 17.19
C LEU A 554 8.79 7.77 18.57
N SER A 555 8.03 8.84 18.77
CA SER A 555 7.49 9.29 20.06
C SER A 555 8.57 9.51 21.13
N VAL A 556 9.75 9.96 20.72
CA VAL A 556 10.93 10.21 21.58
C VAL A 556 11.33 11.69 21.61
N GLY A 557 10.38 12.57 21.30
CA GLY A 557 10.52 14.03 21.40
C GLY A 557 9.97 14.81 20.21
N GLU A 558 9.67 14.14 19.08
CA GLU A 558 9.11 14.78 17.91
C GLU A 558 7.58 14.99 17.99
N PRO A 559 7.00 15.96 17.26
CA PRO A 559 5.55 16.16 17.22
C PRO A 559 4.80 14.94 16.66
N LYS A 560 3.61 14.62 17.20
CA LYS A 560 2.77 13.48 16.75
C LYS A 560 2.53 13.43 15.24
N ALA A 561 2.40 14.59 14.59
CA ALA A 561 2.24 14.68 13.13
C ALA A 561 3.41 14.03 12.39
N ARG A 562 4.66 14.19 12.87
CA ARG A 562 5.85 13.58 12.28
C ARG A 562 5.88 12.06 12.46
N THR A 563 5.37 11.57 13.59
CA THR A 563 5.16 10.14 13.81
C THR A 563 4.20 9.58 12.74
N TYR A 564 3.03 10.21 12.54
CA TYR A 564 2.05 9.74 11.55
C TYR A 564 2.56 9.82 10.11
N GLU A 565 3.19 10.93 9.72
CA GLU A 565 3.83 11.07 8.40
C GLU A 565 4.85 9.96 8.12
N THR A 566 5.62 9.56 9.14
CA THR A 566 6.60 8.48 9.01
C THR A 566 5.90 7.13 8.84
N LEU A 567 4.81 6.88 9.58
CA LEU A 567 4.04 5.64 9.45
C LEU A 567 3.37 5.53 8.08
N GLU A 568 2.78 6.60 7.56
CA GLU A 568 2.17 6.66 6.22
C GLU A 568 3.21 6.43 5.12
N LEU A 569 4.42 6.99 5.28
CA LEU A 569 5.53 6.78 4.37
C LEU A 569 5.96 5.31 4.29
N LEU A 570 6.03 4.64 5.45
CA LEU A 570 6.50 3.26 5.57
C LEU A 570 5.42 2.22 5.21
N ALA A 571 4.15 2.52 5.48
CA ALA A 571 3.03 1.61 5.29
C ALA A 571 3.00 0.88 3.93
N PRO A 572 3.18 1.54 2.77
CA PRO A 572 3.16 0.87 1.48
C PRO A 572 4.45 0.08 1.18
N ARG A 573 5.54 0.29 1.92
CA ARG A 573 6.86 -0.32 1.69
C ARG A 573 7.14 -1.51 2.61
N LEU A 574 6.45 -1.59 3.75
CA LEU A 574 6.56 -2.69 4.69
C LEU A 574 5.87 -3.96 4.14
N PRO A 575 6.49 -5.15 4.23
CA PRO A 575 5.86 -6.39 3.82
C PRO A 575 4.51 -6.57 4.53
N PRO A 576 3.45 -6.98 3.81
CA PRO A 576 2.15 -7.20 4.42
C PRO A 576 2.23 -8.30 5.46
N ALA A 577 2.66 -9.52 5.15
CA ALA A 577 2.60 -10.63 6.11
C ALA A 577 3.34 -10.41 7.45
N VAL A 578 4.26 -9.44 7.52
CA VAL A 578 5.12 -9.17 8.67
C VAL A 578 4.41 -8.32 9.75
N PRO A 579 4.29 -8.80 11.01
CA PRO A 579 3.78 -8.01 12.12
C PRO A 579 4.65 -6.79 12.42
N ARG A 580 4.00 -5.72 12.90
CA ARG A 580 4.64 -4.43 13.16
C ARG A 580 4.52 -4.10 14.65
N TYR A 581 5.65 -3.78 15.28
CA TYR A 581 5.69 -3.24 16.64
C TYR A 581 6.02 -1.75 16.61
N LEU A 582 5.26 -0.93 17.35
CA LEU A 582 5.50 0.52 17.48
C LEU A 582 5.83 0.84 18.94
N THR A 583 7.04 1.36 19.19
CA THR A 583 7.44 1.87 20.51
C THR A 583 6.89 3.29 20.68
N THR A 584 5.87 3.49 21.54
CA THR A 584 5.42 4.85 21.92
C THR A 584 5.27 4.96 23.43
N PHE A 585 5.50 6.16 23.97
CA PHE A 585 5.25 6.48 25.37
C PHE A 585 4.25 7.63 25.46
N SER A 586 3.18 7.44 26.24
CA SER A 586 2.23 8.51 26.54
C SER A 586 2.60 9.22 27.84
N ARG A 587 2.59 10.55 27.83
CA ARG A 587 2.51 11.36 29.05
C ARG A 587 1.05 11.57 29.43
N GLY A 588 0.69 11.18 30.65
CA GLY A 588 -0.54 11.61 31.32
C GLY A 588 -1.28 10.45 31.99
N TYR A 589 -2.07 10.64 33.04
CA TYR A 589 -2.34 11.77 33.93
C TYR A 589 -3.16 11.18 35.07
N LEU A 590 -2.75 11.33 36.34
CA LEU A 590 -3.48 10.76 37.48
C LEU A 590 -3.36 11.68 38.69
N ARG A 591 -4.32 12.59 38.86
CA ARG A 591 -4.31 13.55 39.99
C ARG A 591 -5.26 13.19 41.13
N HIS A 592 -6.21 12.28 40.96
CA HIS A 592 -7.27 12.11 41.97
C HIS A 592 -7.06 10.93 42.94
N LEU A 593 -6.47 9.81 42.48
CA LEU A 593 -6.22 8.63 43.34
C LEU A 593 -4.91 8.71 44.13
N PHE A 594 -4.01 9.63 43.76
CA PHE A 594 -2.77 9.91 44.51
C PHE A 594 -3.03 10.62 45.85
N LEU A 595 -4.22 11.21 46.03
CA LEU A 595 -4.56 11.96 47.24
C LEU A 595 -4.91 11.06 48.44
N ALA A 596 -5.14 9.76 48.22
CA ALA A 596 -5.50 8.82 49.27
C ALA A 596 -4.33 7.91 49.72
N GLU A 597 -3.15 7.99 49.07
CA GLU A 597 -1.93 7.20 49.35
C GLU A 597 -2.07 5.66 49.47
N GLU A 598 -3.23 5.10 49.13
CA GLU A 598 -3.51 3.66 49.22
C GLU A 598 -2.98 2.85 48.03
N LEU A 599 -2.19 1.80 48.30
CA LEU A 599 -1.65 0.89 47.28
C LEU A 599 -2.74 0.21 46.43
N LEU A 600 -3.93 0.00 47.02
CA LEU A 600 -5.07 -0.57 46.33
C LEU A 600 -5.53 0.31 45.15
N GLY A 601 -5.49 1.64 45.30
CA GLY A 601 -5.86 2.57 44.25
C GLY A 601 -4.97 2.44 43.01
N LEU A 602 -3.66 2.27 43.20
CA LEU A 602 -2.69 2.07 42.12
C LEU A 602 -2.92 0.74 41.38
N ARG A 603 -3.29 -0.32 42.12
CA ARG A 603 -3.58 -1.64 41.54
C ARG A 603 -4.87 -1.64 40.73
N LEU A 604 -5.97 -1.11 41.28
CA LEU A 604 -7.27 -1.06 40.60
C LEU A 604 -7.17 -0.24 39.31
N LEU A 605 -6.46 0.87 39.36
CA LEU A 605 -6.24 1.73 38.21
C LEU A 605 -5.40 1.06 37.13
N SER A 606 -4.31 0.39 37.51
CA SER A 606 -3.48 -0.36 36.55
C SER A 606 -4.28 -1.46 35.89
N LEU A 607 -5.11 -2.18 36.66
CA LEU A 607 -6.00 -3.22 36.14
C LEU A 607 -7.02 -2.63 35.16
N HIS A 608 -7.65 -1.50 35.52
CA HIS A 608 -8.60 -0.79 34.66
C HIS A 608 -7.94 -0.36 33.33
N ASN A 609 -6.80 0.30 33.39
CA ASN A 609 -6.10 0.81 32.21
C ASN A 609 -5.67 -0.32 31.27
N VAL A 610 -5.07 -1.39 31.82
CA VAL A 610 -4.67 -2.55 31.03
C VAL A 610 -5.90 -3.20 30.38
N ARG A 611 -6.99 -3.40 31.13
CA ARG A 611 -8.23 -3.96 30.60
C ARG A 611 -8.84 -3.07 29.51
N TYR A 612 -8.82 -1.75 29.69
CA TYR A 612 -9.30 -0.78 28.70
C TYR A 612 -8.53 -0.91 27.38
N LEU A 613 -7.20 -0.91 27.43
CA LEU A 613 -6.34 -1.00 26.24
C LEU A 613 -6.49 -2.35 25.52
N ILE A 614 -6.64 -3.45 26.27
CA ILE A 614 -6.92 -4.77 25.69
C ILE A 614 -8.29 -4.77 24.98
N ARG A 615 -9.33 -4.19 25.61
CA ARG A 615 -10.66 -4.05 24.98
C ARG A 615 -10.63 -3.16 23.75
N LEU A 616 -9.85 -2.07 23.79
CA LEU A 616 -9.68 -1.17 22.67
C LEU A 616 -9.12 -1.93 21.46
N THR A 617 -8.03 -2.68 21.64
CA THR A 617 -7.47 -3.48 20.54
C THR A 617 -8.40 -4.61 20.08
N ALA A 618 -9.22 -5.17 20.97
CA ALA A 618 -10.27 -6.12 20.57
C ALA A 618 -11.36 -5.48 19.71
N ALA A 619 -11.81 -4.28 20.06
CA ALA A 619 -12.77 -3.51 19.26
C ALA A 619 -12.17 -3.10 17.90
N MET A 620 -10.90 -2.69 17.86
CA MET A 620 -10.16 -2.45 16.61
C MET A 620 -10.17 -3.68 15.72
N ARG A 621 -9.83 -4.86 16.26
CA ARG A 621 -9.85 -6.12 15.51
C ARG A 621 -11.24 -6.44 14.95
N ALA A 622 -12.29 -6.27 15.76
CA ALA A 622 -13.66 -6.48 15.31
C ALA A 622 -14.03 -5.53 14.16
N ALA A 623 -13.71 -4.24 14.29
CA ALA A 623 -13.98 -3.23 13.26
C ALA A 623 -13.20 -3.51 11.96
N ILE A 624 -11.93 -3.93 12.05
CA ILE A 624 -11.13 -4.31 10.87
C ILE A 624 -11.75 -5.52 10.17
N ARG A 625 -12.13 -6.57 10.93
CA ARG A 625 -12.77 -7.77 10.37
C ARG A 625 -14.14 -7.47 9.75
N ALA A 626 -14.86 -6.50 10.30
CA ALA A 626 -16.16 -6.05 9.80
C ALA A 626 -16.07 -5.03 8.65
N GLY A 627 -14.87 -4.59 8.24
CA GLY A 627 -14.71 -3.56 7.20
C GLY A 627 -14.99 -2.11 7.66
N ASP A 628 -15.38 -1.89 8.91
CA ASP A 628 -15.84 -0.60 9.44
C ASP A 628 -14.77 0.19 10.23
N TYR A 629 -13.48 -0.17 10.05
CA TYR A 629 -12.40 0.36 10.89
C TYR A 629 -12.27 1.89 10.82
N GLU A 630 -12.34 2.49 9.63
CA GLU A 630 -12.12 3.94 9.49
C GLU A 630 -13.21 4.75 10.19
N ARG A 631 -14.47 4.36 10.02
CA ARG A 631 -15.60 4.97 10.72
C ARG A 631 -15.48 4.78 12.23
N TRP A 632 -15.20 3.56 12.68
CA TRP A 632 -15.00 3.24 14.09
C TRP A 632 -13.86 4.07 14.69
N ALA A 633 -12.73 4.20 13.99
CA ALA A 633 -11.58 4.95 14.45
C ALA A 633 -11.85 6.46 14.50
N ALA A 634 -12.55 7.01 13.51
CA ALA A 634 -12.97 8.42 13.51
C ALA A 634 -13.89 8.72 14.69
N ASP A 635 -14.85 7.84 14.96
CA ASP A 635 -15.76 7.97 16.08
C ASP A 635 -15.06 7.88 17.44
N TRP A 636 -14.17 6.91 17.61
CA TRP A 636 -13.36 6.78 18.82
C TRP A 636 -12.48 8.01 19.05
N ARG A 637 -11.83 8.54 18.01
CA ARG A 637 -11.00 9.76 18.10
C ARG A 637 -11.82 10.96 18.53
N ARG A 638 -13.02 11.17 17.96
CA ARG A 638 -13.91 12.27 18.36
C ARG A 638 -14.19 12.21 19.86
N ARG A 639 -14.67 11.06 20.35
CA ARG A 639 -14.95 10.84 21.79
C ARG A 639 -13.73 11.09 22.68
N TYR A 640 -12.57 10.53 22.30
CA TYR A 640 -11.33 10.69 23.06
C TYR A 640 -10.83 12.14 23.12
N THR A 641 -10.97 12.91 22.03
CA THR A 641 -10.50 14.30 21.96
C THR A 641 -11.47 15.32 22.56
N GLN A 642 -12.77 15.05 22.54
CA GLN A 642 -13.80 15.96 23.04
C GLN A 642 -14.06 15.82 24.56
N GLY A 643 -13.34 14.92 25.24
CA GLY A 643 -13.53 14.70 26.69
C GLY A 643 -14.82 13.96 27.04
N GLU A 644 -15.59 13.52 26.05
CA GLU A 644 -16.70 12.59 26.21
C GLU A 644 -16.13 11.19 26.49
N THR A 645 -15.71 11.00 27.74
CA THR A 645 -15.35 9.68 28.24
C THR A 645 -16.67 8.91 28.43
N PRO A 646 -16.82 7.67 27.91
CA PRO A 646 -17.99 6.86 28.24
C PRO A 646 -18.08 6.56 29.74
#